data_AF-A0A833PJY8-F1
#
_entry.id   AF-A0A833PJY8-F1
#
_cell.length_a   1.000
_cell.length_b   1.000
_cell.length_c   1.000
_cell.angle_alpha   90.00
_cell.angle_beta   90.00
_cell.angle_gamma   90.00
#
_symmetry.space_group_name_H-M   'P 1'
#
loop_
_entity.id
_entity.type
_entity.pdbx_description
1 polymer ?
#
loop_
_entity_poly.entity_id
_entity_poly.type
_entity_poly.pdbx_seq_one_letter_code
_entity_poly.pdbx_strand_id
1 'polypeptide(L)'
;MERDIIREIYRGADGSTGNEVAKAAAEQISSTSNAMRERFNRAGGNVGQLDYGYVPIRHSQAKILGNGSDAARHAWADFVLPRLDRSQYLDDAGNPLDDAALRRVLTGEDREAWEARNIAARGMGVEPRKQGVWDTIAYGGVNKIVPGETTGGAARANAGSQHRVLHFQNADAHIEYNRAYGEGSLLNALIDHVGGMSKNIALVERYGPNPTRNMRTQMQLTALHDNTEMRTLEGGMTSVGAYWNYVTGATNTPVNPALARRFETLRTTVSAIKLQGTILAALGDVGTMFVTAGYNRVPFFKTLGTATRLLAPGSKDYRSWLTSQGLIAETLEHGLNRWGTDHLATTWAKWLSAQTMKIGGVTGWTDALRTAFQAQMMRGLAEIGRTEWGNLTEWDRRSLTRSGITADDWALVNRATPGEYNGSKYLTPDALYGTGDARAADVVPKLLGMIRDEGEFAVLNPDLRTKVLAAATPGTWQGELQKTFMQFKSFPLAMISRHWGRIGEMRRSGDYRVEGAPTLASPMAYAAALVVSTTLIGALSTQLKNLLAGKDPEPMADNVKHAAGFWTRAFSVGGGAGFAGDMLTAAFQSADYGSLLSSAVGGPVLSTLFQPLRALSTNVQDAAQGKDTHVGADLLKVAQSNMPLVNLWFWKTVWNRLIWDNIAENLSPGVTSRNVAKSRQQYHNDYFWEPGTSAPQRAPNLDNAFQGG
;
A
#
# COMPACT_ATOMS: atom_id res chain seq x y z
N MET A 1 29.68 -3.13 -0.15
CA MET A 1 28.57 -3.56 -1.01
C MET A 1 27.92 -2.39 -1.76
N GLU A 2 27.03 -1.57 -1.19
CA GLU A 2 26.34 -0.50 -1.97
C GLU A 2 27.30 0.49 -2.65
N ARG A 3 28.36 0.92 -1.94
CA ARG A 3 29.39 1.79 -2.52
C ARG A 3 30.13 1.13 -3.68
N ASP A 4 30.37 -0.17 -3.57
CA ASP A 4 31.06 -0.94 -4.60
C ASP A 4 30.15 -1.08 -5.82
N ILE A 5 28.85 -1.35 -5.64
CA ILE A 5 27.87 -1.38 -6.74
C ILE A 5 27.84 -0.05 -7.48
N ILE A 6 27.80 1.09 -6.76
CA ILE A 6 27.81 2.42 -7.40
C ILE A 6 29.09 2.62 -8.21
N ARG A 7 30.25 2.25 -7.65
CA ARG A 7 31.55 2.36 -8.34
C ARG A 7 31.61 1.49 -9.58
N GLU A 8 31.14 0.25 -9.49
CA GLU A 8 31.05 -0.67 -10.63
C GLU A 8 30.13 -0.10 -11.73
N ILE A 9 28.95 0.45 -11.39
CA ILE A 9 28.06 1.05 -12.40
C ILE A 9 28.76 2.17 -13.17
N TYR A 10 29.43 3.10 -12.46
CA TYR A 10 30.17 4.21 -13.08
C TYR A 10 31.35 3.75 -13.95
N ARG A 11 31.82 2.51 -13.77
CA ARG A 11 32.93 1.90 -14.50
C ARG A 11 32.47 0.89 -15.55
N GLY A 12 31.16 0.75 -15.76
CA GLY A 12 30.63 -0.23 -16.71
C GLY A 12 30.78 -1.68 -16.25
N ALA A 13 30.79 -1.91 -14.93
CA ALA A 13 30.97 -3.21 -14.28
C ALA A 13 32.27 -3.93 -14.71
N ASP A 14 33.38 -3.19 -14.77
CA ASP A 14 34.68 -3.70 -15.17
C ASP A 14 35.36 -4.58 -14.10
N GLY A 15 34.81 -4.64 -12.88
CA GLY A 15 35.40 -5.37 -11.75
C GLY A 15 36.46 -4.59 -10.97
N SER A 16 36.60 -3.28 -11.22
CA SER A 16 37.60 -2.41 -10.59
C SER A 16 37.51 -2.34 -9.06
N THR A 17 36.37 -2.72 -8.46
CA THR A 17 36.23 -2.79 -7.00
C THR A 17 36.75 -4.08 -6.40
N GLY A 18 37.03 -5.10 -7.21
CA GLY A 18 37.40 -6.45 -6.75
C GLY A 18 36.27 -7.22 -6.06
N ASN A 19 35.04 -6.72 -6.13
CA ASN A 19 33.86 -7.35 -5.53
C ASN A 19 32.95 -7.94 -6.61
N GLU A 20 33.09 -9.25 -6.85
CA GLU A 20 32.33 -9.98 -7.87
C GLU A 20 30.80 -9.86 -7.71
N VAL A 21 30.31 -9.81 -6.46
CA VAL A 21 28.87 -9.62 -6.20
C VAL A 21 28.42 -8.22 -6.61
N ALA A 22 29.24 -7.20 -6.36
CA ALA A 22 28.94 -5.83 -6.74
C ALA A 22 28.97 -5.65 -8.26
N LYS A 23 29.93 -6.29 -8.94
CA LYS A 23 30.01 -6.33 -10.40
C LYS A 23 28.76 -6.97 -11.01
N ALA A 24 28.40 -8.17 -10.58
CA ALA A 24 27.20 -8.87 -11.06
C ALA A 24 25.92 -8.05 -10.81
N ALA A 25 25.81 -7.39 -9.65
CA ALA A 25 24.70 -6.49 -9.37
C ALA A 25 24.68 -5.27 -10.32
N ALA A 26 25.83 -4.66 -10.59
CA ALA A 26 25.96 -3.53 -11.50
C ALA A 26 25.59 -3.89 -12.95
N GLU A 27 26.00 -5.07 -13.43
CA GLU A 27 25.61 -5.62 -14.73
C GLU A 27 24.09 -5.77 -14.83
N GLN A 28 23.47 -6.43 -13.84
CA GLN A 28 22.03 -6.66 -13.83
C GLN A 28 21.22 -5.36 -13.74
N ILE A 29 21.66 -4.42 -12.90
CA ILE A 29 21.03 -3.09 -12.76
C ILE A 29 21.10 -2.35 -14.10
N SER A 30 22.27 -2.28 -14.71
CA SER A 30 22.47 -1.55 -15.96
C SER A 30 21.66 -2.16 -17.11
N SER A 31 21.66 -3.48 -17.23
CA SER A 31 20.87 -4.22 -18.21
C SER A 31 19.37 -3.95 -18.03
N THR A 32 18.87 -4.06 -16.80
CA THR A 32 17.44 -3.85 -16.49
C THR A 32 17.02 -2.40 -16.74
N SER A 33 17.81 -1.42 -16.29
CA SER A 33 17.55 0.00 -16.53
C SER A 33 17.55 0.36 -18.02
N ASN A 34 18.48 -0.21 -18.80
CA ASN A 34 18.52 0.00 -20.25
C ASN A 34 17.32 -0.65 -20.95
N ALA A 35 16.93 -1.87 -20.58
CA ALA A 35 15.76 -2.53 -21.14
C ALA A 35 14.47 -1.72 -20.89
N MET A 36 14.29 -1.18 -19.67
CA MET A 36 13.16 -0.30 -19.35
C MET A 36 13.20 1.00 -20.16
N ARG A 37 14.38 1.62 -20.29
CA ARG A 37 14.58 2.84 -21.09
C ARG A 37 14.20 2.61 -22.56
N GLU A 38 14.69 1.53 -23.15
CA GLU A 38 14.40 1.18 -24.55
C GLU A 38 12.94 0.87 -24.76
N ARG A 39 12.31 0.11 -23.85
CA ARG A 39 10.87 -0.14 -23.88
C ARG A 39 10.07 1.17 -23.82
N PHE A 40 10.43 2.07 -22.91
CA PHE A 40 9.81 3.39 -22.80
C PHE A 40 9.98 4.21 -24.09
N ASN A 41 11.18 4.21 -24.68
CA ASN A 41 11.45 4.94 -25.91
C ASN A 41 10.70 4.35 -27.12
N ARG A 42 10.60 3.02 -27.23
CA ARG A 42 9.79 2.35 -28.27
C ARG A 42 8.31 2.73 -28.20
N ALA A 43 7.80 3.00 -27.00
CA ALA A 43 6.43 3.47 -26.79
C ALA A 43 6.22 4.96 -27.14
N GLY A 44 7.28 5.68 -27.54
CA GLY A 44 7.24 7.11 -27.85
C GLY A 44 7.76 8.00 -26.72
N GLY A 45 8.40 7.41 -25.71
CA GLY A 45 9.20 8.12 -24.71
C GLY A 45 10.52 8.66 -25.26
N ASN A 46 11.14 9.56 -24.51
CA ASN A 46 12.46 10.11 -24.82
C ASN A 46 13.33 10.15 -23.55
N VAL A 47 14.16 9.11 -23.42
CA VAL A 47 15.17 8.99 -22.37
C VAL A 47 16.51 8.59 -22.98
N GLY A 48 17.48 9.50 -22.89
CA GLY A 48 18.85 9.27 -23.34
C GLY A 48 19.56 8.20 -22.51
N GLN A 49 20.52 7.52 -23.12
CA GLN A 49 21.48 6.69 -22.39
C GLN A 49 22.53 7.60 -21.73
N LEU A 50 23.07 7.20 -20.59
CA LEU A 50 24.21 7.88 -19.97
C LEU A 50 25.42 6.96 -20.05
N ASP A 51 26.57 7.52 -20.41
CA ASP A 51 27.79 6.76 -20.68
C ASP A 51 28.32 6.07 -19.41
N TYR A 52 28.17 6.71 -18.26
CA TYR A 52 28.54 6.16 -16.95
C TYR A 52 27.48 5.20 -16.35
N GLY A 53 26.42 4.87 -17.09
CA GLY A 53 25.27 4.15 -16.57
C GLY A 53 24.30 5.03 -15.77
N TYR A 54 23.31 4.41 -15.12
CA TYR A 54 22.32 5.14 -14.32
C TYR A 54 22.26 4.62 -12.88
N VAL A 55 22.54 5.51 -11.94
CA VAL A 55 22.36 5.28 -10.51
C VAL A 55 21.24 6.21 -10.03
N PRO A 56 20.07 5.69 -9.61
CA PRO A 56 18.99 6.54 -9.13
C PRO A 56 19.33 7.16 -7.79
N ILE A 57 18.86 8.39 -7.58
CA ILE A 57 19.05 9.14 -6.35
C ILE A 57 17.69 9.37 -5.71
N ARG A 58 17.60 9.07 -4.42
CA ARG A 58 16.46 9.44 -3.60
C ARG A 58 16.83 10.64 -2.73
N HIS A 59 16.38 11.82 -3.14
CA HIS A 59 16.70 13.08 -2.48
C HIS A 59 15.94 13.24 -1.16
N SER A 60 16.65 13.60 -0.09
CA SER A 60 16.05 14.03 1.17
C SER A 60 15.66 15.50 1.08
N GLN A 61 14.40 15.76 0.75
CA GLN A 61 13.85 17.12 0.68
C GLN A 61 14.14 17.93 1.96
N ALA A 62 14.10 17.28 3.12
CA ALA A 62 14.39 17.90 4.42
C ALA A 62 15.81 18.46 4.53
N LYS A 63 16.80 17.67 4.11
CA LYS A 63 18.21 18.05 4.20
C LYS A 63 18.55 19.12 3.15
N ILE A 64 17.94 19.00 1.97
CA ILE A 64 18.14 19.95 0.86
C ILE A 64 17.47 21.29 1.16
N LEU A 65 16.25 21.26 1.69
CA LEU A 65 15.52 22.47 2.09
C LEU A 65 16.24 23.18 3.24
N GLY A 66 16.79 22.46 4.22
CA GLY A 66 17.41 23.05 5.40
C GLY A 66 16.41 23.90 6.18
N ASN A 67 16.75 25.18 6.41
CA ASN A 67 15.85 26.18 6.98
C ASN A 67 14.99 26.92 5.92
N GLY A 68 15.16 26.58 4.63
CA GLY A 68 14.44 27.19 3.51
C GLY A 68 14.94 28.56 3.07
N SER A 69 16.03 29.07 3.65
CA SER A 69 16.60 30.38 3.33
C SER A 69 17.45 30.36 2.06
N ASP A 70 17.73 31.54 1.50
CA ASP A 70 18.63 31.67 0.37
C ASP A 70 20.04 31.16 0.73
N ALA A 71 20.49 31.40 1.96
CA ALA A 71 21.77 30.88 2.46
C ALA A 71 21.84 29.34 2.43
N ALA A 72 20.77 28.63 2.82
CA ALA A 72 20.74 27.17 2.75
C ALA A 72 20.73 26.65 1.31
N ARG A 73 20.01 27.34 0.40
CA ARG A 73 20.02 27.04 -1.03
C ARG A 73 21.41 27.22 -1.64
N HIS A 74 22.07 28.34 -1.35
CA HIS A 74 23.43 28.62 -1.81
C HIS A 74 24.42 27.61 -1.25
N ALA A 75 24.34 27.27 0.04
CA ALA A 75 25.19 26.23 0.65
C ALA A 75 25.02 24.86 -0.01
N TRP A 76 23.79 24.48 -0.39
CA TRP A 76 23.55 23.26 -1.16
C TRP A 76 24.20 23.34 -2.55
N ALA A 77 24.03 24.46 -3.26
CA ALA A 77 24.62 24.64 -4.59
C ALA A 77 26.16 24.62 -4.53
N ASP A 78 26.76 25.26 -3.52
CA ASP A 78 28.20 25.26 -3.26
C ASP A 78 28.74 23.86 -2.98
N PHE A 79 27.96 23.02 -2.30
CA PHE A 79 28.31 21.63 -2.09
C PHE A 79 28.23 20.81 -3.39
N VAL A 80 27.22 21.05 -4.22
CA VAL A 80 26.95 20.24 -5.42
C VAL A 80 27.87 20.62 -6.57
N LEU A 81 28.09 21.90 -6.81
CA LEU A 81 28.82 22.43 -7.96
C LEU A 81 30.19 21.76 -8.23
N PRO A 82 31.09 21.57 -7.25
CA PRO A 82 32.40 20.93 -7.49
C PRO A 82 32.33 19.42 -7.72
N ARG A 83 31.14 18.81 -7.57
CA ARG A 83 30.91 17.36 -7.73
C ARG A 83 30.30 17.01 -9.07
N LEU A 84 29.85 18.00 -9.83
CA LEU A 84 29.17 17.81 -11.11
C LEU A 84 30.15 17.54 -12.25
N ASP A 85 29.76 16.67 -13.17
CA ASP A 85 30.43 16.49 -14.45
C ASP A 85 30.12 17.68 -15.37
N ARG A 86 31.10 18.57 -15.54
CA ARG A 86 30.95 19.80 -16.34
C ARG A 86 30.65 19.52 -17.82
N SER A 87 31.02 18.35 -18.34
CA SER A 87 30.76 17.99 -19.74
C SER A 87 29.27 17.82 -20.08
N GLN A 88 28.43 17.63 -19.06
CA GLN A 88 26.99 17.39 -19.21
C GLN A 88 26.16 18.69 -19.20
N TYR A 89 26.79 19.84 -18.90
CA TYR A 89 26.10 21.12 -18.74
C TYR A 89 26.55 22.07 -19.84
N LEU A 90 25.87 22.01 -20.98
CA LEU A 90 26.19 22.78 -22.16
C LEU A 90 25.17 23.90 -22.39
N ASP A 91 25.59 25.00 -23.02
CA ASP A 91 24.70 26.03 -23.55
C ASP A 91 24.03 25.58 -24.87
N ASP A 92 23.14 26.41 -25.42
CA ASP A 92 22.44 26.12 -26.67
C ASP A 92 23.38 25.97 -27.88
N ALA A 93 24.61 26.47 -27.78
CA ALA A 93 25.66 26.34 -28.79
C ALA A 93 26.58 25.12 -28.55
N GLY A 94 26.35 24.34 -27.48
CA GLY A 94 27.12 23.15 -27.13
C GLY A 94 28.40 23.43 -26.32
N ASN A 95 28.63 24.65 -25.82
CA ASN A 95 29.79 24.97 -24.99
C ASN A 95 29.50 24.71 -23.51
N PRO A 96 30.48 24.25 -22.70
CA PRO A 96 30.30 24.08 -21.27
C PRO A 96 29.91 25.38 -20.55
N LEU A 97 28.92 25.30 -19.65
CA LEU A 97 28.51 26.41 -18.79
C LEU A 97 29.61 26.80 -17.80
N ASP A 98 29.82 28.11 -17.64
CA ASP A 98 30.68 28.63 -16.57
C ASP A 98 30.08 28.42 -15.16
N ASP A 99 30.90 28.63 -14.13
CA ASP A 99 30.49 28.43 -12.73
C ASP A 99 29.29 29.30 -12.34
N ALA A 100 29.20 30.53 -12.84
CA ALA A 100 28.13 31.44 -12.52
C ALA A 100 26.80 31.03 -13.19
N ALA A 101 26.85 30.56 -14.43
CA ALA A 101 25.72 30.02 -15.16
C ALA A 101 25.24 28.71 -14.55
N LEU A 102 26.14 27.77 -14.25
CA LEU A 102 25.77 26.51 -13.62
C LEU A 102 25.22 26.73 -12.20
N ARG A 103 25.80 27.65 -11.41
CA ARG A 103 25.24 28.05 -10.12
C ARG A 103 23.82 28.59 -10.28
N ARG A 104 23.55 29.43 -11.28
CA ARG A 104 22.20 29.94 -11.58
C ARG A 104 21.22 28.83 -11.96
N VAL A 105 21.66 27.81 -12.70
CA VAL A 105 20.84 26.61 -12.98
C VAL A 105 20.47 25.89 -11.68
N LEU A 106 21.43 25.75 -10.76
CA LEU A 106 21.22 25.10 -9.47
C LEU A 106 20.30 25.91 -8.54
N THR A 107 20.50 27.22 -8.41
CA THR A 107 19.83 28.05 -7.41
C THR A 107 18.58 28.77 -7.92
N GLY A 108 18.50 29.09 -9.21
CA GLY A 108 17.55 30.06 -9.72
C GLY A 108 17.83 31.49 -9.19
N GLU A 109 16.81 32.34 -9.28
CA GLU A 109 16.80 33.71 -8.73
C GLU A 109 16.64 33.71 -7.21
N ASP A 110 17.16 34.72 -6.52
CA ASP A 110 17.05 34.79 -5.06
C ASP A 110 15.63 34.98 -4.54
N ARG A 111 15.24 34.17 -3.55
CA ARG A 111 13.87 34.07 -3.07
C ARG A 111 13.54 35.23 -2.14
N GLU A 112 14.43 35.56 -1.21
CA GLU A 112 14.20 36.62 -0.22
C GLU A 112 14.07 37.99 -0.91
N ALA A 113 14.91 38.24 -1.91
CA ALA A 113 14.84 39.45 -2.74
C ALA A 113 13.57 39.50 -3.61
N TRP A 114 13.13 38.36 -4.16
CA TRP A 114 11.86 38.28 -4.88
C TRP A 114 10.66 38.47 -3.95
N GLU A 115 10.63 37.84 -2.78
CA GLU A 115 9.54 37.97 -1.79
C GLU A 115 9.41 39.40 -1.29
N ALA A 116 10.53 40.09 -1.02
CA ALA A 116 10.52 41.50 -0.64
C ALA A 116 9.89 42.39 -1.72
N ARG A 117 10.26 42.19 -2.99
CA ARG A 117 9.64 42.90 -4.13
C ARG A 117 8.16 42.57 -4.27
N ASN A 118 7.79 41.31 -4.12
CA ASN A 118 6.41 40.85 -4.23
C ASN A 118 5.51 41.42 -3.13
N ILE A 119 5.99 41.44 -1.88
CA ILE A 119 5.31 42.05 -0.73
C ILE A 119 5.17 43.56 -0.94
N ALA A 120 6.24 44.25 -1.36
CA ALA A 120 6.22 45.68 -1.64
C ALA A 120 5.20 46.04 -2.74
N ALA A 121 5.10 45.21 -3.78
CA ALA A 121 4.15 45.35 -4.87
C ALA A 121 2.73 44.82 -4.56
N ARG A 122 2.50 44.29 -3.35
CA ARG A 122 1.25 43.60 -2.97
C ARG A 122 0.80 42.53 -3.98
N GLY A 123 1.75 41.86 -4.62
CA GLY A 123 1.50 40.85 -5.64
C GLY A 123 1.12 41.37 -7.03
N MET A 124 1.09 42.69 -7.26
CA MET A 124 0.70 43.25 -8.56
C MET A 124 1.89 43.44 -9.50
N GLY A 125 1.86 42.80 -10.67
CA GLY A 125 2.82 43.02 -11.76
C GLY A 125 4.23 42.45 -11.53
N VAL A 126 4.43 41.61 -10.51
CA VAL A 126 5.72 40.94 -10.27
C VAL A 126 5.74 39.60 -10.99
N GLU A 127 6.72 39.41 -11.87
CA GLU A 127 6.90 38.14 -12.58
C GLU A 127 7.18 36.98 -11.61
N PRO A 128 6.74 35.74 -11.92
CA PRO A 128 7.08 34.57 -11.13
C PRO A 128 8.60 34.40 -11.02
N ARG A 129 9.10 34.12 -9.80
CA ARG A 129 10.54 33.89 -9.58
C ARG A 129 11.05 32.76 -10.49
N LYS A 130 12.20 32.99 -11.14
CA LYS A 130 12.88 31.93 -11.89
C LYS A 130 13.46 30.89 -10.93
N GLN A 131 12.90 29.68 -10.95
CA GLN A 131 13.26 28.61 -10.03
C GLN A 131 14.40 27.72 -10.57
N GLY A 132 15.33 27.32 -9.69
CA GLY A 132 16.45 26.43 -10.00
C GLY A 132 16.16 24.93 -9.78
N VAL A 133 17.22 24.12 -9.91
CA VAL A 133 17.18 22.69 -9.57
C VAL A 133 16.89 22.48 -8.08
N TRP A 134 17.47 23.30 -7.19
CA TRP A 134 17.23 23.23 -5.75
C TRP A 134 15.74 23.32 -5.43
N ASP A 135 15.01 24.25 -6.04
CA ASP A 135 13.57 24.41 -5.80
C ASP A 135 12.80 23.15 -6.19
N THR A 136 13.15 22.59 -7.34
CA THR A 136 12.50 21.38 -7.85
C THR A 136 12.72 20.21 -6.90
N ILE A 137 13.95 20.02 -6.41
CA ILE A 137 14.25 18.90 -5.52
C ILE A 137 13.70 19.14 -4.10
N ALA A 138 13.90 20.34 -3.54
CA ALA A 138 13.49 20.69 -2.17
C ALA A 138 11.96 20.64 -1.99
N TYR A 139 11.20 20.98 -3.02
CA TYR A 139 9.73 20.94 -3.00
C TYR A 139 9.14 19.73 -3.74
N GLY A 140 9.97 18.78 -4.18
CA GLY A 140 9.51 17.55 -4.85
C GLY A 140 8.75 17.79 -6.15
N GLY A 141 9.11 18.84 -6.90
CA GLY A 141 8.52 19.21 -8.17
C GLY A 141 7.20 19.98 -8.08
N VAL A 142 6.62 20.13 -6.88
CA VAL A 142 5.35 20.85 -6.66
C VAL A 142 5.46 22.33 -7.06
N ASN A 143 6.64 22.91 -6.88
CA ASN A 143 6.97 24.28 -7.28
C ASN A 143 6.79 24.57 -8.78
N LYS A 144 6.75 23.52 -9.63
CA LYS A 144 6.53 23.64 -11.08
C LYS A 144 5.04 23.66 -11.46
N ILE A 145 4.13 23.56 -10.49
CA ILE A 145 2.68 23.56 -10.72
C ILE A 145 2.17 24.98 -10.45
N VAL A 146 1.66 25.63 -11.50
CA VAL A 146 1.05 26.97 -11.40
C VAL A 146 -0.48 26.82 -11.32
N PRO A 147 -1.13 27.22 -10.21
CA PRO A 147 -2.58 27.13 -10.07
C PRO A 147 -3.30 27.95 -11.15
N GLY A 148 -4.24 27.33 -11.87
CA GLY A 148 -5.02 28.01 -12.92
C GLY A 148 -4.39 28.01 -14.31
N GLU A 149 -3.09 27.71 -14.43
CA GLU A 149 -2.48 27.43 -15.73
C GLU A 149 -2.65 25.95 -16.08
N THR A 150 -3.46 25.67 -17.10
CA THR A 150 -3.27 24.46 -17.91
C THR A 150 -1.99 24.64 -18.72
N THR A 151 -0.84 24.48 -18.07
CA THR A 151 0.35 24.11 -18.82
C THR A 151 0.00 22.81 -19.55
N GLY A 152 0.00 22.84 -20.88
CA GLY A 152 -0.15 21.63 -21.67
C GLY A 152 0.95 20.70 -21.21
N GLY A 153 0.61 19.74 -20.35
CA GLY A 153 1.60 18.97 -19.60
C GLY A 153 2.67 18.49 -20.57
N ALA A 154 3.93 18.84 -20.31
CA ALA A 154 5.04 18.34 -21.11
C ALA A 154 4.80 16.84 -21.33
N ALA A 155 4.88 16.40 -22.59
CA ALA A 155 4.49 15.03 -22.95
C ALA A 155 5.12 14.07 -21.93
N ARG A 156 4.34 13.13 -21.37
CA ARG A 156 4.87 12.19 -20.37
C ARG A 156 6.07 11.41 -20.93
N ALA A 157 6.15 11.31 -22.26
CA ALA A 157 7.32 10.93 -23.03
C ALA A 157 8.65 11.56 -22.56
N ASN A 158 8.65 12.81 -22.10
CA ASN A 158 9.85 13.54 -21.67
C ASN A 158 10.13 13.43 -20.17
N ALA A 159 9.29 12.74 -19.39
CA ALA A 159 9.43 12.68 -17.93
C ALA A 159 10.79 12.09 -17.50
N GLY A 160 11.28 11.06 -18.18
CA GLY A 160 12.53 10.40 -17.80
C GLY A 160 13.80 11.20 -18.09
N SER A 161 13.80 12.11 -19.07
CA SER A 161 14.93 13.02 -19.35
C SER A 161 14.92 14.24 -18.43
N GLN A 162 13.74 14.75 -18.06
CA GLN A 162 13.59 15.95 -17.23
C GLN A 162 13.96 15.75 -15.75
N HIS A 163 14.02 14.51 -15.25
CA HIS A 163 14.34 14.22 -13.84
C HIS A 163 15.82 13.86 -13.58
N ARG A 164 16.64 13.70 -14.62
CA ARG A 164 18.06 13.30 -14.52
C ARG A 164 18.97 14.51 -14.69
N VAL A 165 18.85 15.50 -13.81
CA VAL A 165 19.53 16.82 -13.98
C VAL A 165 20.88 16.88 -13.28
N LEU A 166 21.12 16.07 -12.24
CA LEU A 166 22.39 16.02 -11.52
C LEU A 166 23.26 14.89 -12.06
N HIS A 167 24.32 15.24 -12.78
CA HIS A 167 25.34 14.33 -13.28
C HIS A 167 26.63 14.55 -12.51
N PHE A 168 27.06 13.53 -11.76
CA PHE A 168 28.29 13.62 -10.95
C PHE A 168 29.50 13.15 -11.74
N GLN A 169 30.64 13.79 -11.51
CA GLN A 169 31.91 13.50 -12.18
C GLN A 169 32.42 12.07 -11.96
N ASN A 170 32.07 11.45 -10.83
CA ASN A 170 32.44 10.07 -10.52
C ASN A 170 31.55 9.47 -9.41
N ALA A 171 31.75 8.17 -9.16
CA ALA A 171 31.03 7.42 -8.13
C ALA A 171 31.22 7.99 -6.72
N ASP A 172 32.42 8.46 -6.37
CA ASP A 172 32.68 8.98 -5.02
C ASP A 172 31.93 10.30 -4.78
N ALA A 173 31.89 11.20 -5.77
CA ALA A 173 31.09 12.42 -5.73
C ALA A 173 29.59 12.11 -5.57
N HIS A 174 29.08 11.09 -6.27
CA HIS A 174 27.71 10.60 -6.10
C HIS A 174 27.48 10.08 -4.67
N ILE A 175 28.37 9.21 -4.16
CA ILE A 175 28.26 8.62 -2.81
C ILE A 175 28.29 9.72 -1.74
N GLU A 176 29.14 10.72 -1.89
CA GLU A 176 29.19 11.89 -1.00
C GLU A 176 27.89 12.68 -1.02
N TYR A 177 27.33 12.94 -2.21
CA TYR A 177 26.03 13.59 -2.33
C TYR A 177 24.92 12.77 -1.65
N ASN A 178 24.86 11.46 -1.89
CA ASN A 178 23.85 10.61 -1.27
C ASN A 178 23.99 10.55 0.25
N ARG A 179 25.22 10.61 0.77
CA ARG A 179 25.45 10.70 2.22
C ARG A 179 24.94 12.03 2.80
N ALA A 180 25.22 13.15 2.14
CA ALA A 180 24.83 14.47 2.61
C ALA A 180 23.34 14.75 2.43
N TYR A 181 22.79 14.45 1.25
CA TYR A 181 21.45 14.89 0.81
C TYR A 181 20.53 13.76 0.34
N GLY A 182 20.99 12.51 0.34
CA GLY A 182 20.13 11.35 0.05
C GLY A 182 19.33 10.87 1.27
N GLU A 183 18.31 10.06 1.00
CA GLU A 183 17.59 9.25 1.99
C GLU A 183 17.40 7.80 1.49
N GLY A 184 17.38 6.83 2.42
CA GLY A 184 17.22 5.42 2.09
C GLY A 184 18.50 4.74 1.56
N SER A 185 18.36 3.48 1.16
CA SER A 185 19.42 2.68 0.53
C SER A 185 19.39 2.80 -1.00
N LEU A 186 20.47 2.39 -1.66
CA LEU A 186 20.50 2.24 -3.13
C LEU A 186 19.35 1.34 -3.62
N LEU A 187 19.08 0.24 -2.90
CA LEU A 187 17.99 -0.68 -3.25
C LEU A 187 16.63 0.02 -3.25
N ASN A 188 16.35 0.88 -2.26
CA ASN A 188 15.10 1.65 -2.23
C ASN A 188 15.00 2.58 -3.44
N ALA A 189 16.09 3.27 -3.80
CA ALA A 189 16.12 4.15 -4.95
C ALA A 189 15.91 3.40 -6.28
N LEU A 190 16.47 2.19 -6.41
CA LEU A 190 16.26 1.31 -7.56
C LEU A 190 14.82 0.85 -7.67
N ILE A 191 14.20 0.43 -6.56
CA ILE A 191 12.79 0.02 -6.53
C ILE A 191 11.88 1.19 -6.91
N ASP A 192 12.11 2.38 -6.33
CA ASP A 192 11.35 3.59 -6.65
C ASP A 192 11.51 3.95 -8.15
N HIS A 193 12.71 3.83 -8.71
CA HIS A 193 12.97 4.06 -10.14
C HIS A 193 12.27 3.05 -11.04
N VAL A 194 12.38 1.75 -10.75
CA VAL A 194 11.72 0.67 -11.51
C VAL A 194 10.20 0.86 -11.47
N GLY A 195 9.62 1.16 -10.30
CA GLY A 195 8.20 1.44 -10.17
C GLY A 195 7.75 2.67 -10.97
N GLY A 196 8.53 3.76 -10.90
CA GLY A 196 8.26 4.98 -11.67
C GLY A 196 8.34 4.78 -13.18
N MET A 197 9.39 4.08 -13.66
CA MET A 197 9.54 3.76 -15.08
C MET A 197 8.47 2.81 -15.58
N SER A 198 8.16 1.74 -14.83
CA SER A 198 7.10 0.79 -15.20
C SER A 198 5.75 1.48 -15.36
N LYS A 199 5.43 2.40 -14.45
CA LYS A 199 4.23 3.24 -14.53
C LYS A 199 4.21 4.16 -15.76
N ASN A 200 5.34 4.79 -16.07
CA ASN A 200 5.46 5.65 -17.24
C ASN A 200 5.34 4.86 -18.55
N ILE A 201 5.99 3.69 -18.63
CA ILE A 201 5.89 2.72 -19.73
C ILE A 201 4.43 2.33 -19.93
N ALA A 202 3.76 1.84 -18.88
CA ALA A 202 2.37 1.41 -18.97
C ALA A 202 1.43 2.51 -19.47
N LEU A 203 1.63 3.76 -19.00
CA LEU A 203 0.81 4.89 -19.44
C LEU A 203 1.06 5.29 -20.88
N VAL A 204 2.33 5.31 -21.32
CA VAL A 204 2.70 5.69 -22.68
C VAL A 204 2.36 4.58 -23.68
N GLU A 205 2.55 3.30 -23.35
CA GLU A 205 2.13 2.16 -24.18
C GLU A 205 0.60 2.13 -24.35
N ARG A 206 -0.17 2.42 -23.28
CA ARG A 206 -1.63 2.33 -23.32
C ARG A 206 -2.31 3.56 -23.92
N TYR A 207 -1.81 4.76 -23.63
CA TYR A 207 -2.45 6.02 -23.99
C TYR A 207 -1.62 6.88 -24.94
N GLY A 208 -0.46 6.43 -25.39
CA GLY A 208 0.43 7.16 -26.28
C GLY A 208 1.32 8.20 -25.58
N PRO A 209 2.12 8.98 -26.33
CA PRO A 209 3.16 9.88 -25.79
C PRO A 209 2.64 11.00 -24.87
N ASN A 210 1.38 11.40 -25.02
CA ASN A 210 0.69 12.33 -24.12
C ASN A 210 -0.57 11.69 -23.50
N PRO A 211 -0.40 10.84 -22.47
CA PRO A 211 -1.49 10.10 -21.85
C PRO A 211 -2.61 10.99 -21.33
N THR A 212 -2.27 12.11 -20.68
CA THR A 212 -3.26 13.00 -20.03
C THR A 212 -4.14 13.71 -21.05
N ARG A 213 -3.56 14.19 -22.16
CA ARG A 213 -4.33 14.77 -23.24
C ARG A 213 -5.27 13.75 -23.86
N ASN A 214 -4.77 12.55 -24.13
CA ASN A 214 -5.57 11.50 -24.76
C ASN A 214 -6.71 11.00 -23.85
N MET A 215 -6.47 10.87 -22.55
CA MET A 215 -7.54 10.58 -21.57
C MET A 215 -8.59 11.70 -21.55
N ARG A 216 -8.16 12.97 -21.57
CA ARG A 216 -9.09 14.11 -21.60
C ARG A 216 -9.97 14.08 -22.85
N THR A 217 -9.39 13.79 -24.01
CA THR A 217 -10.14 13.62 -25.26
C THR A 217 -11.12 12.45 -25.17
N GLN A 218 -10.73 11.31 -24.59
CA GLN A 218 -11.66 10.18 -24.39
C GLN A 218 -12.84 10.58 -23.52
N MET A 219 -12.60 11.27 -22.38
CA MET A 219 -13.69 11.77 -21.53
C MET A 219 -14.60 12.75 -22.27
N GLN A 220 -14.06 13.63 -23.13
CA GLN A 220 -14.87 14.53 -23.95
C GLN A 220 -15.77 13.77 -24.92
N LEU A 221 -15.23 12.76 -25.61
CA LEU A 221 -16.00 11.92 -26.53
C LEU A 221 -17.08 11.13 -25.80
N THR A 222 -16.80 10.61 -24.61
CA THR A 222 -17.79 9.95 -23.75
C THR A 222 -18.88 10.93 -23.30
N ALA A 223 -18.51 12.13 -22.86
CA ALA A 223 -19.48 13.17 -22.48
C ALA A 223 -20.44 13.52 -23.63
N LEU A 224 -19.91 13.63 -24.85
CA LEU A 224 -20.71 13.86 -26.06
C LEU A 224 -21.61 12.67 -26.41
N HIS A 225 -21.07 11.45 -26.35
CA HIS A 225 -21.81 10.22 -26.66
C HIS A 225 -22.95 9.95 -25.67
N ASP A 226 -22.68 10.12 -24.37
CA ASP A 226 -23.64 9.84 -23.30
C ASP A 226 -24.54 11.05 -22.97
N ASN A 227 -24.34 12.19 -23.66
CA ASN A 227 -25.03 13.45 -23.40
C ASN A 227 -24.92 13.91 -21.93
N THR A 228 -23.71 13.84 -21.37
CA THR A 228 -23.42 14.21 -19.98
C THR A 228 -22.42 15.38 -19.92
N GLU A 229 -22.42 16.14 -18.81
CA GLU A 229 -21.40 17.18 -18.62
C GLU A 229 -20.02 16.56 -18.37
N MET A 230 -18.99 17.10 -19.03
CA MET A 230 -17.59 16.69 -18.82
C MET A 230 -17.17 16.71 -17.35
N ARG A 231 -17.71 17.66 -16.56
CA ARG A 231 -17.44 17.79 -15.13
C ARG A 231 -17.79 16.54 -14.33
N THR A 232 -18.81 15.77 -14.76
CA THR A 232 -19.21 14.51 -14.11
C THR A 232 -18.18 13.39 -14.31
N LEU A 233 -17.45 13.44 -15.44
CA LEU A 233 -16.38 12.50 -15.75
C LEU A 233 -15.04 12.96 -15.17
N GLU A 234 -14.80 14.27 -15.06
CA GLU A 234 -13.59 14.84 -14.47
C GLU A 234 -13.57 14.73 -12.94
N GLY A 235 -14.71 14.95 -12.27
CA GLY A 235 -14.78 15.07 -10.80
C GLY A 235 -15.83 14.17 -10.15
N GLY A 236 -15.48 13.59 -9.00
CA GLY A 236 -16.37 12.73 -8.23
C GLY A 236 -15.62 11.57 -7.58
N MET A 237 -16.22 10.97 -6.54
CA MET A 237 -15.62 9.85 -5.80
C MET A 237 -15.34 8.60 -6.66
N THR A 238 -16.03 8.46 -7.78
CA THR A 238 -15.89 7.34 -8.72
C THR A 238 -15.71 7.78 -10.17
N SER A 239 -15.35 9.04 -10.43
CA SER A 239 -15.22 9.58 -11.79
C SER A 239 -13.91 9.14 -12.45
N VAL A 240 -13.92 9.00 -13.79
CA VAL A 240 -12.72 8.62 -14.57
C VAL A 240 -11.54 9.54 -14.27
N GLY A 241 -11.80 10.85 -14.16
CA GLY A 241 -10.79 11.86 -13.81
C GLY A 241 -10.17 11.65 -12.42
N ALA A 242 -10.93 11.21 -11.42
CA ALA A 242 -10.40 10.93 -10.09
C ALA A 242 -9.43 9.73 -10.10
N TYR A 243 -9.79 8.66 -10.81
CA TYR A 243 -8.88 7.52 -11.05
C TYR A 243 -7.65 7.95 -11.83
N TRP A 244 -7.84 8.75 -12.88
CA TRP A 244 -6.74 9.25 -13.70
C TRP A 244 -5.76 10.10 -12.90
N ASN A 245 -6.25 11.02 -12.08
CA ASN A 245 -5.42 11.88 -11.24
C ASN A 245 -4.64 11.06 -10.21
N TYR A 246 -5.25 10.01 -9.66
CA TYR A 246 -4.56 9.13 -8.71
C TYR A 246 -3.48 8.30 -9.42
N VAL A 247 -3.84 7.63 -10.53
CA VAL A 247 -2.91 6.83 -11.32
C VAL A 247 -1.80 7.70 -11.86
N THR A 248 -2.03 8.93 -12.31
CA THR A 248 -0.95 9.79 -12.81
C THR A 248 -0.05 10.35 -11.70
N GLY A 249 -0.55 10.40 -10.46
CA GLY A 249 0.14 10.93 -9.28
C GLY A 249 -0.30 12.35 -8.89
N ALA A 250 -1.16 13.00 -9.68
CA ALA A 250 -1.65 14.35 -9.44
C ALA A 250 -2.41 14.49 -8.11
N THR A 251 -3.09 13.44 -7.66
CA THR A 251 -3.87 13.45 -6.39
C THR A 251 -2.98 13.56 -5.14
N ASN A 252 -1.72 13.13 -5.22
CA ASN A 252 -0.81 13.11 -4.07
C ASN A 252 0.12 14.32 -4.00
N THR A 253 -0.07 15.32 -4.88
CA THR A 253 0.65 16.59 -4.85
C THR A 253 0.15 17.44 -3.68
N PRO A 254 0.99 17.74 -2.65
CA PRO A 254 0.57 18.54 -1.51
C PRO A 254 0.45 20.03 -1.86
N VAL A 255 -0.59 20.70 -1.37
CA VAL A 255 -0.73 22.17 -1.45
C VAL A 255 0.30 22.85 -0.53
N ASN A 256 0.51 22.31 0.67
CA ASN A 256 1.54 22.74 1.61
C ASN A 256 2.39 21.53 2.04
N PRO A 257 3.63 21.40 1.51
CA PRO A 257 4.50 20.25 1.82
C PRO A 257 4.85 20.11 3.30
N ALA A 258 5.05 21.23 4.01
CA ALA A 258 5.41 21.21 5.43
C ALA A 258 4.26 20.71 6.30
N LEU A 259 3.03 21.16 6.03
CA LEU A 259 1.83 20.68 6.72
C LEU A 259 1.56 19.21 6.41
N ALA A 260 1.65 18.83 5.13
CA ALA A 260 1.46 17.45 4.70
C ALA A 260 2.43 16.49 5.42
N ARG A 261 3.70 16.89 5.56
CA ARG A 261 4.70 16.08 6.26
C ARG A 261 4.43 15.92 7.76
N ARG A 262 3.94 16.96 8.44
CA ARG A 262 3.58 16.89 9.86
C ARG A 262 2.43 15.92 10.08
N PHE A 263 1.38 16.03 9.27
CA PHE A 263 0.23 15.13 9.31
C PHE A 263 0.57 13.71 8.87
N GLU A 264 1.45 13.52 7.88
CA GLU A 264 2.00 12.21 7.51
C GLU A 264 2.69 11.57 8.71
N THR A 265 3.53 12.33 9.43
CA THR A 265 4.22 11.83 10.63
C THR A 265 3.21 11.44 11.71
N LEU A 266 2.25 12.32 12.02
CA LEU A 266 1.20 12.05 13.00
C LEU A 266 0.42 10.78 12.65
N ARG A 267 -0.06 10.68 11.41
CA ARG A 267 -0.85 9.57 10.89
C ARG A 267 -0.08 8.25 10.91
N THR A 268 1.20 8.29 10.56
CA THR A 268 2.10 7.13 10.62
C THR A 268 2.32 6.69 12.07
N THR A 269 2.53 7.63 13.00
CA THR A 269 2.68 7.33 14.43
C THR A 269 1.42 6.73 15.01
N VAL A 270 0.24 7.32 14.71
CA VAL A 270 -1.06 6.78 15.13
C VAL A 270 -1.26 5.37 14.58
N SER A 271 -0.92 5.13 13.32
CA SER A 271 -0.97 3.79 12.73
C SER A 271 -0.05 2.81 13.48
N ALA A 272 1.23 3.15 13.66
CA ALA A 272 2.18 2.33 14.40
C ALA A 272 1.66 1.95 15.80
N ILE A 273 1.07 2.92 16.51
CA ILE A 273 0.49 2.72 17.83
C ILE A 273 -0.69 1.74 17.77
N LYS A 274 -1.66 1.99 16.89
CA LYS A 274 -2.91 1.20 16.82
C LYS A 274 -2.68 -0.21 16.25
N LEU A 275 -1.63 -0.42 15.46
CA LEU A 275 -1.36 -1.68 14.77
C LEU A 275 -0.69 -2.77 15.65
N GLN A 276 -0.28 -2.47 16.88
CA GLN A 276 0.46 -3.40 17.74
C GLN A 276 -0.28 -4.73 18.04
N GLY A 277 -1.63 -4.74 17.99
CA GLY A 277 -2.46 -5.92 18.24
C GLY A 277 -3.01 -6.63 17.00
N THR A 278 -2.53 -6.34 15.78
CA THR A 278 -3.28 -6.61 14.54
C THR A 278 -3.11 -7.98 13.89
N ILE A 279 -2.29 -8.91 14.41
CA ILE A 279 -2.22 -10.26 13.82
C ILE A 279 -3.59 -10.95 13.80
N LEU A 280 -4.41 -10.70 14.82
CA LEU A 280 -5.77 -11.24 14.94
C LEU A 280 -6.73 -10.64 13.92
N ALA A 281 -6.45 -9.44 13.41
CA ALA A 281 -7.20 -8.84 12.30
C ALA A 281 -6.76 -9.44 10.95
N ALA A 282 -5.48 -9.76 10.79
CA ALA A 282 -4.95 -10.42 9.60
C ALA A 282 -5.39 -11.88 9.43
N LEU A 283 -5.91 -12.52 10.49
CA LEU A 283 -6.61 -13.81 10.36
C LEU A 283 -7.85 -13.70 9.47
N GLY A 284 -8.47 -12.51 9.39
CA GLY A 284 -9.58 -12.20 8.49
C GLY A 284 -9.30 -12.59 7.03
N ASP A 285 -8.04 -12.46 6.60
CA ASP A 285 -7.62 -12.78 5.24
C ASP A 285 -7.79 -14.27 4.89
N VAL A 286 -7.87 -15.18 5.88
CA VAL A 286 -8.19 -16.60 5.63
C VAL A 286 -9.61 -16.77 5.12
N GLY A 287 -10.55 -15.97 5.62
CA GLY A 287 -11.96 -16.00 5.22
C GLY A 287 -12.15 -15.52 3.78
N THR A 288 -11.51 -14.42 3.40
CA THR A 288 -11.52 -13.90 2.02
C THR A 288 -10.75 -14.80 1.07
N MET A 289 -9.64 -15.39 1.52
CA MET A 289 -8.88 -16.38 0.75
C MET A 289 -9.70 -17.62 0.45
N PHE A 290 -10.53 -18.12 1.40
CA PHE A 290 -11.41 -19.26 1.15
C PHE A 290 -12.32 -19.03 -0.05
N VAL A 291 -13.01 -17.89 -0.08
CA VAL A 291 -13.96 -17.58 -1.16
C VAL A 291 -13.23 -17.33 -2.48
N THR A 292 -12.11 -16.60 -2.43
CA THR A 292 -11.30 -16.30 -3.62
C THR A 292 -10.64 -17.55 -4.20
N ALA A 293 -10.21 -18.49 -3.35
CA ALA A 293 -9.66 -19.77 -3.78
C ALA A 293 -10.70 -20.61 -4.49
N GLY A 294 -11.92 -20.72 -3.95
CA GLY A 294 -12.99 -21.44 -4.65
C GLY A 294 -13.45 -20.74 -5.93
N TYR A 295 -13.40 -19.40 -6.01
CA TYR A 295 -13.69 -18.65 -7.24
C TYR A 295 -12.66 -18.94 -8.35
N ASN A 296 -11.38 -19.09 -8.00
CA ASN A 296 -10.29 -19.32 -8.95
C ASN A 296 -9.90 -20.79 -9.10
N ARG A 297 -10.66 -21.74 -8.50
CA ARG A 297 -10.31 -23.17 -8.45
C ARG A 297 -8.93 -23.46 -7.86
N VAL A 298 -8.46 -22.59 -6.98
CA VAL A 298 -7.20 -22.74 -6.25
C VAL A 298 -7.43 -23.65 -5.02
N PRO A 299 -6.58 -24.65 -4.77
CA PRO A 299 -6.77 -25.59 -3.66
C PRO A 299 -6.50 -24.94 -2.29
N PHE A 300 -7.55 -24.46 -1.63
CA PHE A 300 -7.48 -23.70 -0.35
C PHE A 300 -6.55 -24.31 0.71
N PHE A 301 -6.69 -25.59 1.05
CA PHE A 301 -5.84 -26.22 2.07
C PHE A 301 -4.39 -26.38 1.64
N LYS A 302 -4.12 -26.62 0.34
CA LYS A 302 -2.74 -26.61 -0.19
C LYS A 302 -2.14 -25.21 -0.16
N THR A 303 -2.96 -24.17 -0.40
CA THR A 303 -2.56 -22.78 -0.24
C THR A 303 -2.15 -22.48 1.20
N LEU A 304 -2.97 -22.87 2.18
CA LEU A 304 -2.62 -22.75 3.60
C LEU A 304 -1.33 -23.50 3.94
N GLY A 305 -1.17 -24.74 3.48
CA GLY A 305 0.07 -25.52 3.68
C GLY A 305 1.30 -24.88 3.01
N THR A 306 1.10 -24.20 1.88
CA THR A 306 2.17 -23.44 1.22
C THR A 306 2.53 -22.20 2.02
N ALA A 307 1.54 -21.50 2.59
CA ALA A 307 1.77 -20.35 3.45
C ALA A 307 2.51 -20.73 4.74
N THR A 308 2.16 -21.85 5.38
CA THR A 308 2.88 -22.34 6.56
C THR A 308 4.31 -22.74 6.22
N ARG A 309 4.54 -23.43 5.09
CA ARG A 309 5.89 -23.73 4.58
C ARG A 309 6.66 -22.44 4.32
N LEU A 310 6.03 -21.42 3.75
CA LEU A 310 6.64 -20.12 3.55
C LEU A 310 6.96 -19.41 4.85
N LEU A 311 6.31 -19.70 5.98
CA LEU A 311 6.65 -19.13 7.29
C LEU A 311 7.72 -19.94 8.03
N ALA A 312 7.86 -21.23 7.72
CA ALA A 312 8.77 -22.14 8.40
C ALA A 312 10.26 -21.72 8.29
N PRO A 313 11.07 -21.93 9.35
CA PRO A 313 12.52 -21.85 9.27
C PRO A 313 13.05 -22.77 8.15
N GLY A 314 13.97 -22.28 7.32
CA GLY A 314 14.53 -23.05 6.19
C GLY A 314 13.83 -22.85 4.84
N SER A 315 12.75 -22.07 4.77
CA SER A 315 12.06 -21.74 3.50
C SER A 315 12.78 -20.72 2.61
N LYS A 316 14.04 -20.38 2.91
CA LYS A 316 14.79 -19.32 2.21
C LYS A 316 14.90 -19.59 0.71
N ASP A 317 15.20 -20.82 0.33
CA ASP A 317 15.40 -21.20 -1.08
C ASP A 317 14.07 -21.11 -1.84
N TYR A 318 12.98 -21.58 -1.24
CA TYR A 318 11.66 -21.51 -1.85
C TYR A 318 11.17 -20.07 -2.00
N ARG A 319 11.37 -19.24 -0.97
CA ARG A 319 11.10 -17.80 -1.06
C ARG A 319 11.96 -17.14 -2.13
N SER A 320 13.26 -17.45 -2.19
CA SER A 320 14.18 -16.90 -3.19
C SER A 320 13.71 -17.25 -4.62
N TRP A 321 13.35 -18.51 -4.84
CA TRP A 321 12.81 -18.96 -6.12
C TRP A 321 11.50 -18.25 -6.49
N LEU A 322 10.51 -18.19 -5.59
CA LEU A 322 9.26 -17.44 -5.86
C LEU A 322 9.51 -15.94 -6.10
N THR A 323 10.54 -15.37 -5.46
CA THR A 323 10.96 -13.97 -5.69
C THR A 323 11.50 -13.80 -7.10
N SER A 324 12.34 -14.72 -7.58
CA SER A 324 12.84 -14.65 -8.97
C SER A 324 11.73 -14.84 -10.00
N GLN A 325 10.66 -15.57 -9.65
CA GLN A 325 9.49 -15.72 -10.51
C GLN A 325 8.49 -14.54 -10.43
N GLY A 326 8.82 -13.45 -9.74
CA GLY A 326 8.04 -12.21 -9.71
C GLY A 326 6.95 -12.11 -8.64
N LEU A 327 6.81 -13.09 -7.75
CA LEU A 327 5.73 -13.10 -6.73
C LEU A 327 6.03 -12.32 -5.45
N ILE A 328 7.30 -12.15 -5.08
CA ILE A 328 7.68 -11.58 -3.76
C ILE A 328 8.13 -10.10 -3.83
N ALA A 329 8.24 -9.52 -5.03
CA ALA A 329 8.56 -8.09 -5.21
C ALA A 329 7.59 -7.15 -4.45
N GLU A 330 6.36 -7.60 -4.17
CA GLU A 330 5.34 -6.88 -3.42
C GLU A 330 5.70 -6.64 -1.94
N THR A 331 6.44 -7.55 -1.31
CA THR A 331 6.83 -7.45 0.13
C THR A 331 7.73 -6.24 0.39
N LEU A 332 8.49 -5.81 -0.62
CA LEU A 332 9.32 -4.62 -0.58
C LEU A 332 8.51 -3.32 -0.70
N GLU A 333 7.31 -3.37 -1.29
CA GLU A 333 6.38 -2.24 -1.49
C GLU A 333 5.32 -2.12 -0.36
N HIS A 334 4.93 -3.22 0.29
CA HIS A 334 3.63 -3.33 0.98
C HIS A 334 3.64 -3.15 2.50
N GLY A 335 4.79 -3.04 3.15
CA GLY A 335 4.89 -2.93 4.61
C GLY A 335 4.14 -1.73 5.22
N LEU A 336 3.86 -0.67 4.45
CA LEU A 336 3.15 0.53 4.91
C LEU A 336 1.87 0.85 4.09
N ASN A 337 1.82 0.47 2.81
CA ASN A 337 0.74 0.86 1.90
C ASN A 337 -0.64 0.29 2.26
N ARG A 338 -0.74 -0.86 2.96
CA ARG A 338 -2.02 -1.45 3.38
C ARG A 338 -2.85 -0.51 4.27
N TRP A 339 -2.21 0.44 4.96
CA TRP A 339 -2.86 1.37 5.89
C TRP A 339 -2.99 2.80 5.32
N GLY A 340 -2.93 2.96 3.99
CA GLY A 340 -3.28 4.22 3.31
C GLY A 340 -2.18 5.29 3.35
N THR A 341 -0.93 4.94 3.61
CA THR A 341 0.20 5.90 3.56
C THR A 341 0.85 5.94 2.17
N ASP A 342 0.28 6.73 1.25
CA ASP A 342 0.99 7.10 0.02
C ASP A 342 2.05 8.18 0.34
N HIS A 343 3.28 7.99 -0.16
CA HIS A 343 4.53 8.58 0.34
C HIS A 343 4.87 10.01 -0.15
N LEU A 344 5.58 10.77 0.70
CA LEU A 344 6.60 11.76 0.28
C LEU A 344 7.86 11.88 1.20
N ALA A 345 7.91 11.35 2.44
CA ALA A 345 9.14 11.47 3.26
C ALA A 345 9.45 10.25 4.15
N THR A 346 10.72 9.95 4.39
CA THR A 346 11.13 9.02 5.48
C THR A 346 11.11 9.75 6.83
N THR A 347 10.38 9.22 7.81
CA THR A 347 10.32 9.75 9.20
C THR A 347 10.59 8.64 10.20
N TRP A 348 11.06 8.98 11.40
CA TRP A 348 11.26 8.03 12.50
C TRP A 348 9.98 7.20 12.78
N ALA A 349 8.81 7.81 12.57
CA ALA A 349 7.50 7.17 12.68
C ALA A 349 7.35 5.99 11.71
N LYS A 350 7.87 6.09 10.48
CA LYS A 350 7.86 4.99 9.50
C LYS A 350 8.73 3.83 9.95
N TRP A 351 9.92 4.12 10.48
CA TRP A 351 10.77 3.07 11.04
C TRP A 351 10.07 2.36 12.21
N LEU A 352 9.47 3.12 13.13
CA LEU A 352 8.72 2.56 14.25
C LEU A 352 7.53 1.70 13.80
N SER A 353 6.76 2.17 12.81
CA SER A 353 5.67 1.41 12.20
C SER A 353 6.18 0.12 11.58
N ALA A 354 7.22 0.20 10.75
CA ALA A 354 7.81 -0.95 10.08
C ALA A 354 8.35 -1.99 11.07
N GLN A 355 9.05 -1.56 12.13
CA GLN A 355 9.51 -2.47 13.19
C GLN A 355 8.34 -3.08 13.96
N THR A 356 7.33 -2.30 14.31
CA THR A 356 6.14 -2.80 15.01
C THR A 356 5.43 -3.89 14.20
N MET A 357 5.28 -3.68 12.88
CA MET A 357 4.65 -4.64 11.98
C MET A 357 5.51 -5.89 11.77
N LYS A 358 6.82 -5.72 11.62
CA LYS A 358 7.77 -6.83 11.50
C LYS A 358 7.80 -7.69 12.77
N ILE A 359 7.92 -7.06 13.94
CA ILE A 359 7.94 -7.72 15.24
C ILE A 359 6.57 -8.36 15.54
N GLY A 360 5.48 -7.71 15.13
CA GLY A 360 4.12 -8.23 15.30
C GLY A 360 3.81 -9.47 14.44
N GLY A 361 4.62 -9.80 13.43
CA GLY A 361 4.47 -10.97 12.56
C GLY A 361 3.39 -10.84 11.47
N VAL A 362 2.65 -9.73 11.45
CA VAL A 362 1.50 -9.51 10.57
C VAL A 362 1.88 -9.50 9.09
N THR A 363 2.95 -8.79 8.76
CA THR A 363 3.49 -8.71 7.40
C THR A 363 3.93 -10.08 6.90
N GLY A 364 4.63 -10.85 7.74
CA GLY A 364 5.03 -12.22 7.39
C GLY A 364 3.84 -13.13 7.08
N TRP A 365 2.78 -13.08 7.90
CA TRP A 365 1.57 -13.87 7.70
C TRP A 365 0.84 -13.50 6.40
N THR A 366 0.55 -12.21 6.20
CA THR A 366 -0.19 -11.73 5.03
C THR A 366 0.57 -11.95 3.73
N ASP A 367 1.88 -11.71 3.74
CA ASP A 367 2.71 -11.95 2.57
C ASP A 367 2.83 -13.44 2.26
N ALA A 368 2.93 -14.30 3.27
CA ALA A 368 2.95 -15.75 3.08
C ALA A 368 1.63 -16.26 2.48
N LEU A 369 0.47 -15.80 2.98
CA LEU A 369 -0.84 -16.16 2.42
C LEU A 369 -0.98 -15.71 0.96
N ARG A 370 -0.62 -14.46 0.65
CA ARG A 370 -0.74 -13.91 -0.70
C ARG A 370 0.19 -14.63 -1.66
N THR A 371 1.47 -14.75 -1.30
CA THR A 371 2.46 -15.45 -2.11
C THR A 371 2.06 -16.91 -2.32
N ALA A 372 1.54 -17.58 -1.29
CA ALA A 372 1.04 -18.95 -1.42
C ALA A 372 -0.13 -19.05 -2.39
N PHE A 373 -1.09 -18.13 -2.32
CA PHE A 373 -2.23 -18.08 -3.23
C PHE A 373 -1.77 -17.88 -4.67
N GLN A 374 -0.91 -16.88 -4.90
CA GLN A 374 -0.33 -16.58 -6.21
C GLN A 374 0.46 -17.77 -6.77
N ALA A 375 1.28 -18.41 -5.93
CA ALA A 375 2.03 -19.60 -6.31
C ALA A 375 1.10 -20.75 -6.73
N GLN A 376 0.00 -20.99 -6.02
CA GLN A 376 -0.97 -22.02 -6.41
C GLN A 376 -1.76 -21.64 -7.67
N MET A 377 -1.99 -20.35 -7.89
CA MET A 377 -2.59 -19.88 -9.14
C MET A 377 -1.67 -20.10 -10.34
N MET A 378 -0.36 -19.83 -10.21
CA MET A 378 0.65 -20.19 -11.23
C MET A 378 0.68 -21.69 -11.53
N ARG A 379 0.42 -22.54 -10.52
CA ARG A 379 0.31 -23.99 -10.71
C ARG A 379 -0.95 -24.36 -11.49
N GLY A 380 -2.10 -23.81 -11.11
CA GLY A 380 -3.35 -24.01 -11.85
C GLY A 380 -3.23 -23.56 -13.31
N LEU A 381 -2.57 -22.43 -13.55
CA LEU A 381 -2.28 -21.93 -14.90
C LEU A 381 -1.31 -22.83 -15.68
N ALA A 382 -0.31 -23.44 -15.03
CA ALA A 382 0.53 -24.45 -15.68
C ALA A 382 -0.21 -25.74 -16.03
N GLU A 383 -1.20 -26.14 -15.21
CA GLU A 383 -2.03 -27.31 -15.47
C GLU A 383 -2.92 -27.08 -16.71
N ILE A 384 -3.66 -25.97 -16.76
CA ILE A 384 -4.51 -25.65 -17.92
C ILE A 384 -3.70 -25.15 -19.13
N GLY A 385 -2.48 -24.66 -18.93
CA GLY A 385 -1.59 -24.12 -19.96
C GLY A 385 -1.18 -25.14 -21.02
N ARG A 386 -1.50 -26.43 -20.85
CA ARG A 386 -1.31 -27.47 -21.86
C ARG A 386 -2.54 -27.69 -22.76
N THR A 387 -3.64 -27.02 -22.46
CA THR A 387 -4.91 -27.10 -23.19
C THR A 387 -4.98 -25.97 -24.19
N GLU A 388 -5.26 -26.28 -25.45
CA GLU A 388 -5.46 -25.29 -26.51
C GLU A 388 -6.66 -24.39 -26.21
N TRP A 389 -6.64 -23.14 -26.68
CA TRP A 389 -7.66 -22.13 -26.37
C TRP A 389 -9.11 -22.61 -26.63
N GLY A 390 -9.34 -23.30 -27.75
CA GLY A 390 -10.66 -23.83 -28.11
C GLY A 390 -11.17 -24.93 -27.16
N ASN A 391 -10.25 -25.65 -26.52
CA ASN A 391 -10.54 -26.76 -25.60
C ASN A 391 -10.60 -26.34 -24.13
N LEU A 392 -10.27 -25.08 -23.82
CA LEU A 392 -10.49 -24.53 -22.48
C LEU A 392 -11.99 -24.51 -22.14
N THR A 393 -12.32 -24.56 -20.86
CA THR A 393 -13.71 -24.30 -20.45
C THR A 393 -14.07 -22.85 -20.76
N GLU A 394 -15.36 -22.58 -20.97
CA GLU A 394 -15.84 -21.22 -21.22
C GLU A 394 -15.49 -20.28 -20.06
N TRP A 395 -15.55 -20.78 -18.82
CA TRP A 395 -15.09 -20.04 -17.64
C TRP A 395 -13.61 -19.65 -17.71
N ASP A 396 -12.73 -20.59 -18.05
CA ASP A 396 -11.28 -20.35 -18.11
C ASP A 396 -10.96 -19.33 -19.21
N ARG A 397 -11.56 -19.46 -20.41
CA ARG A 397 -11.42 -18.47 -21.49
C ARG A 397 -11.86 -17.08 -21.07
N ARG A 398 -13.03 -16.96 -20.42
CA ARG A 398 -13.52 -15.67 -19.92
C ARG A 398 -12.59 -15.07 -18.88
N SER A 399 -12.06 -15.89 -17.99
CA SER A 399 -11.10 -15.42 -16.97
C SER A 399 -9.83 -14.87 -17.61
N LEU A 400 -9.25 -15.60 -18.56
CA LEU A 400 -8.07 -15.16 -19.31
C LEU A 400 -8.37 -13.88 -20.13
N THR A 401 -9.53 -13.83 -20.78
CA THR A 401 -9.95 -12.68 -21.60
C THR A 401 -10.15 -11.42 -20.76
N ARG A 402 -10.74 -11.54 -19.56
CA ARG A 402 -10.87 -10.40 -18.62
C ARG A 402 -9.51 -9.81 -18.23
N SER A 403 -8.46 -10.64 -18.19
CA SER A 403 -7.09 -10.21 -17.94
C SER A 403 -6.35 -9.72 -19.20
N GLY A 404 -7.04 -9.64 -20.34
CA GLY A 404 -6.48 -9.16 -21.60
C GLY A 404 -5.65 -10.21 -22.36
N ILE A 405 -5.71 -11.48 -21.96
CA ILE A 405 -5.05 -12.60 -22.66
C ILE A 405 -5.94 -13.01 -23.83
N THR A 406 -5.33 -13.02 -25.02
CA THR A 406 -5.97 -13.47 -26.28
C THR A 406 -5.63 -14.93 -26.59
N ALA A 407 -6.29 -15.50 -27.60
CA ALA A 407 -5.94 -16.83 -28.11
C ALA A 407 -4.47 -16.90 -28.58
N ASP A 408 -3.97 -15.84 -29.22
CA ASP A 408 -2.58 -15.74 -29.69
C ASP A 408 -1.57 -15.66 -28.55
N ASP A 409 -1.93 -14.95 -27.48
CA ASP A 409 -1.15 -14.91 -26.23
C ASP A 409 -1.11 -16.29 -25.58
N TRP A 410 -2.24 -17.00 -25.58
CA TRP A 410 -2.34 -18.34 -24.99
C TRP A 410 -1.56 -19.40 -25.78
N ALA A 411 -1.48 -19.26 -27.11
CA ALA A 411 -0.62 -20.12 -27.92
C ALA A 411 0.88 -20.00 -27.56
N LEU A 412 1.32 -18.85 -27.03
CA LEU A 412 2.64 -18.71 -26.44
C LEU A 412 2.75 -19.47 -25.11
N VAL A 413 1.74 -19.37 -24.25
CA VAL A 413 1.66 -20.15 -23.00
C VAL A 413 1.71 -21.66 -23.27
N ASN A 414 0.99 -22.14 -24.29
CA ASN A 414 0.97 -23.55 -24.66
C ASN A 414 2.35 -24.09 -25.07
N ARG A 415 3.24 -23.25 -25.61
CA ARG A 415 4.61 -23.61 -25.98
C ARG A 415 5.61 -23.47 -24.84
N ALA A 416 5.26 -22.77 -23.77
CA ALA A 416 6.14 -22.54 -22.64
C ALA A 416 6.34 -23.85 -21.86
N THR A 417 7.59 -24.13 -21.48
CA THR A 417 7.90 -25.25 -20.59
C THR A 417 7.75 -24.76 -19.15
N PRO A 418 6.77 -25.24 -18.37
CA PRO A 418 6.55 -24.76 -17.01
C PRO A 418 7.80 -24.92 -16.14
N GLY A 419 8.12 -23.90 -15.36
CA GLY A 419 9.17 -23.97 -14.35
C GLY A 419 8.83 -25.02 -13.31
N GLU A 420 9.84 -25.71 -12.79
CA GLU A 420 9.65 -26.76 -11.79
C GLU A 420 10.35 -26.41 -10.48
N TYR A 421 9.65 -26.59 -9.37
CA TYR A 421 10.23 -26.51 -8.04
C TYR A 421 9.71 -27.66 -7.18
N ASN A 422 10.63 -28.48 -6.65
CA ASN A 422 10.31 -29.59 -5.75
C ASN A 422 9.18 -30.51 -6.29
N GLY A 423 9.27 -30.87 -7.58
CA GLY A 423 8.31 -31.74 -8.27
C GLY A 423 6.98 -31.07 -8.67
N SER A 424 6.79 -29.78 -8.37
CA SER A 424 5.60 -29.02 -8.76
C SER A 424 5.88 -28.11 -9.95
N LYS A 425 4.96 -28.06 -10.90
CA LYS A 425 5.05 -27.24 -12.11
C LYS A 425 4.32 -25.91 -11.94
N TYR A 426 4.93 -24.84 -12.42
CA TYR A 426 4.45 -23.46 -12.30
C TYR A 426 4.56 -22.77 -13.66
N LEU A 427 3.54 -21.99 -14.03
CA LEU A 427 3.63 -21.14 -15.20
C LEU A 427 4.34 -19.86 -14.78
N THR A 428 5.62 -19.76 -15.09
CA THR A 428 6.47 -18.69 -14.61
C THR A 428 6.85 -17.68 -15.70
N PRO A 429 7.26 -16.45 -15.34
CA PRO A 429 7.83 -15.51 -16.31
C PRO A 429 9.00 -16.10 -17.09
N ASP A 430 9.92 -16.78 -16.40
CA ASP A 430 11.08 -17.43 -17.04
C ASP A 430 10.66 -18.48 -18.07
N ALA A 431 9.58 -19.24 -17.79
CA ALA A 431 9.03 -20.20 -18.74
C ALA A 431 8.50 -19.53 -20.02
N LEU A 432 7.89 -18.35 -19.90
CA LEU A 432 7.38 -17.59 -21.04
C LEU A 432 8.52 -16.93 -21.82
N TYR A 433 9.49 -16.30 -21.16
CA TYR A 433 10.67 -15.73 -21.82
C TYR A 433 11.53 -16.80 -22.48
N GLY A 434 11.62 -17.99 -21.89
CA GLY A 434 12.33 -19.14 -22.45
C GLY A 434 11.78 -19.65 -23.78
N THR A 435 10.59 -19.20 -24.21
CA THR A 435 10.07 -19.49 -25.56
C THR A 435 10.80 -18.76 -26.67
N GLY A 436 11.53 -17.67 -26.35
CA GLY A 436 12.18 -16.80 -27.32
C GLY A 436 11.21 -15.93 -28.14
N ASP A 437 9.90 -16.00 -27.89
CA ASP A 437 8.90 -15.20 -28.59
C ASP A 437 8.89 -13.77 -28.06
N ALA A 438 9.04 -12.78 -28.94
CA ALA A 438 9.08 -11.37 -28.57
C ALA A 438 7.82 -10.92 -27.81
N ARG A 439 6.67 -11.56 -28.03
CA ARG A 439 5.40 -11.28 -27.35
C ARG A 439 5.43 -11.64 -25.86
N ALA A 440 6.40 -12.44 -25.39
CA ALA A 440 6.51 -12.78 -23.97
C ALA A 440 6.59 -11.52 -23.07
N ALA A 441 7.22 -10.44 -23.56
CA ALA A 441 7.31 -9.16 -22.86
C ALA A 441 5.96 -8.46 -22.62
N ASP A 442 4.93 -8.82 -23.41
CA ASP A 442 3.56 -8.32 -23.31
C ASP A 442 2.62 -9.30 -22.60
N VAL A 443 2.86 -10.61 -22.73
CA VAL A 443 2.06 -11.67 -22.09
C VAL A 443 2.38 -11.80 -20.60
N VAL A 444 3.66 -11.73 -20.20
CA VAL A 444 4.09 -11.86 -18.80
C VAL A 444 3.40 -10.84 -17.88
N PRO A 445 3.36 -9.53 -18.20
CA PRO A 445 2.66 -8.55 -17.36
C PRO A 445 1.16 -8.80 -17.24
N LYS A 446 0.48 -9.28 -18.29
CA LYS A 446 -0.95 -9.62 -18.24
C LYS A 446 -1.20 -10.79 -17.28
N LEU A 447 -0.38 -11.83 -17.37
CA LEU A 447 -0.47 -13.01 -16.51
C LEU A 447 -0.17 -12.67 -15.05
N LEU A 448 0.91 -11.95 -14.78
CA LEU A 448 1.25 -11.51 -13.43
C LEU A 448 0.21 -10.52 -12.88
N GLY A 449 -0.34 -9.65 -13.73
CA GLY A 449 -1.45 -8.76 -13.37
C GLY A 449 -2.69 -9.52 -12.92
N MET A 450 -3.08 -10.58 -13.65
CA MET A 450 -4.16 -11.49 -13.27
C MET A 450 -3.90 -12.14 -11.91
N ILE A 451 -2.71 -12.73 -11.73
CA ILE A 451 -2.32 -13.43 -10.51
C ILE A 451 -2.30 -12.48 -9.30
N ARG A 452 -1.75 -11.27 -9.50
CA ARG A 452 -1.67 -10.24 -8.48
C ARG A 452 -3.05 -9.74 -8.08
N ASP A 453 -3.89 -9.40 -9.05
CA ASP A 453 -5.22 -8.88 -8.76
C ASP A 453 -6.02 -9.88 -7.93
N GLU A 454 -6.08 -11.15 -8.33
CA GLU A 454 -6.75 -12.20 -7.55
C GLU A 454 -6.08 -12.44 -6.17
N GLY A 455 -4.76 -12.34 -6.07
CA GLY A 455 -4.05 -12.40 -4.79
C GLY A 455 -4.44 -11.29 -3.81
N GLU A 456 -4.79 -10.11 -4.31
CA GLU A 456 -5.26 -8.99 -3.50
C GLU A 456 -6.75 -9.10 -3.09
N PHE A 457 -7.54 -9.97 -3.74
CA PHE A 457 -8.84 -10.43 -3.22
C PHE A 457 -8.67 -11.50 -2.15
N ALA A 458 -7.68 -12.40 -2.30
CA ALA A 458 -7.42 -13.42 -1.31
C ALA A 458 -6.94 -12.80 0.01
N VAL A 459 -5.99 -11.88 -0.05
CA VAL A 459 -5.48 -11.10 1.09
C VAL A 459 -5.84 -9.65 0.88
N LEU A 460 -6.86 -9.17 1.60
CA LEU A 460 -7.57 -7.95 1.27
C LEU A 460 -6.69 -6.69 1.39
N ASN A 461 -6.30 -6.11 0.26
CA ASN A 461 -5.56 -4.86 0.21
C ASN A 461 -6.39 -3.74 -0.44
N PRO A 462 -6.18 -2.46 -0.04
CA PRO A 462 -6.78 -1.31 -0.72
C PRO A 462 -6.45 -1.32 -2.22
N ASP A 463 -7.48 -1.51 -3.04
CA ASP A 463 -7.40 -1.42 -4.49
C ASP A 463 -7.36 0.04 -4.96
N LEU A 464 -7.22 0.25 -6.27
CA LEU A 464 -7.19 1.59 -6.85
C LEU A 464 -8.46 2.40 -6.50
N ARG A 465 -9.64 1.76 -6.51
CA ARG A 465 -10.90 2.41 -6.11
C ARG A 465 -10.87 2.85 -4.66
N THR A 466 -10.45 1.98 -3.74
CA THR A 466 -10.32 2.33 -2.32
C THR A 466 -9.36 3.50 -2.13
N LYS A 467 -8.24 3.48 -2.85
CA LYS A 467 -7.22 4.53 -2.78
C LYS A 467 -7.74 5.88 -3.31
N VAL A 468 -8.50 5.87 -4.41
CA VAL A 468 -9.16 7.08 -4.94
C VAL A 468 -10.19 7.63 -3.95
N LEU A 469 -11.03 6.76 -3.37
CA LEU A 469 -12.02 7.16 -2.37
C LEU A 469 -11.39 7.70 -1.08
N ALA A 470 -10.29 7.09 -0.65
CA ALA A 470 -9.53 7.52 0.52
C ALA A 470 -8.62 8.72 0.24
N ALA A 471 -8.48 9.13 -1.02
CA ALA A 471 -7.67 10.27 -1.37
C ALA A 471 -8.34 11.58 -0.94
N ALA A 472 -7.50 12.55 -0.59
CA ALA A 472 -7.92 13.90 -0.28
C ALA A 472 -6.75 14.86 -0.57
N THR A 473 -7.03 16.16 -0.62
CA THR A 473 -6.05 17.20 -0.95
C THR A 473 -4.96 17.31 0.13
N PRO A 474 -3.73 16.82 -0.10
CA PRO A 474 -2.68 16.86 0.91
C PRO A 474 -2.22 18.29 1.16
N GLY A 475 -1.73 18.56 2.38
CA GLY A 475 -1.26 19.89 2.78
C GLY A 475 -2.38 20.92 3.02
N THR A 476 -3.63 20.49 3.11
CA THR A 476 -4.75 21.29 3.62
C THR A 476 -5.24 20.68 4.94
N TRP A 477 -5.67 21.49 5.90
CA TRP A 477 -6.18 20.97 7.18
C TRP A 477 -7.34 19.98 6.98
N GLN A 478 -8.29 20.32 6.11
CA GLN A 478 -9.43 19.46 5.81
C GLN A 478 -8.99 18.15 5.14
N GLY A 479 -8.12 18.22 4.12
CA GLY A 479 -7.66 17.03 3.42
C GLY A 479 -6.77 16.12 4.27
N GLU A 480 -5.93 16.69 5.14
CA GLU A 480 -5.10 15.89 6.06
C GLU A 480 -5.94 15.19 7.16
N LEU A 481 -6.98 15.85 7.67
CA LEU A 481 -7.94 15.23 8.59
C LEU A 481 -8.73 14.12 7.89
N GLN A 482 -9.18 14.37 6.65
CA GLN A 482 -9.86 13.37 5.84
C GLN A 482 -8.97 12.15 5.56
N LYS A 483 -7.70 12.34 5.15
CA LYS A 483 -6.75 11.22 4.98
C LYS A 483 -6.57 10.42 6.27
N THR A 484 -6.42 11.11 7.40
CA THR A 484 -6.25 10.48 8.72
C THR A 484 -7.51 9.71 9.15
N PHE A 485 -8.69 10.14 8.73
CA PHE A 485 -9.94 9.42 8.95
C PHE A 485 -10.07 8.22 8.01
N MET A 486 -9.85 8.43 6.71
CA MET A 486 -10.05 7.43 5.66
C MET A 486 -9.10 6.24 5.78
N GLN A 487 -7.93 6.40 6.41
CA GLN A 487 -7.04 5.27 6.69
C GLN A 487 -7.73 4.15 7.49
N PHE A 488 -8.62 4.50 8.42
CA PHE A 488 -9.36 3.54 9.25
C PHE A 488 -10.57 2.93 8.52
N LYS A 489 -10.95 3.51 7.38
CA LYS A 489 -12.02 3.03 6.51
C LYS A 489 -11.48 2.22 5.33
N SER A 490 -10.16 2.15 5.14
CA SER A 490 -9.50 1.45 4.04
C SER A 490 -9.92 -0.02 3.92
N PHE A 491 -9.94 -0.78 5.01
CA PHE A 491 -10.35 -2.19 5.00
C PHE A 491 -11.83 -2.39 4.65
N PRO A 492 -12.79 -1.70 5.31
CA PRO A 492 -14.19 -1.71 4.89
C PRO A 492 -14.41 -1.33 3.41
N LEU A 493 -13.74 -0.28 2.93
CA LEU A 493 -13.84 0.16 1.54
C LEU A 493 -13.26 -0.88 0.58
N ALA A 494 -12.14 -1.51 0.92
CA ALA A 494 -11.56 -2.61 0.16
C ALA A 494 -12.50 -3.81 0.09
N MET A 495 -13.20 -4.15 1.19
CA MET A 495 -14.19 -5.24 1.20
C MET A 495 -15.33 -4.94 0.21
N ILE A 496 -15.80 -3.69 0.18
CA ILE A 496 -16.84 -3.24 -0.74
C ILE A 496 -16.34 -3.21 -2.18
N SER A 497 -15.17 -2.65 -2.45
CA SER A 497 -14.62 -2.53 -3.81
C SER A 497 -14.28 -3.87 -4.42
N ARG A 498 -13.68 -4.77 -3.63
CA ARG A 498 -13.27 -6.08 -4.09
C ARG A 498 -14.44 -7.05 -4.04
N HIS A 499 -14.77 -7.60 -2.88
CA HIS A 499 -15.69 -8.73 -2.78
C HIS A 499 -17.12 -8.38 -3.19
N TRP A 500 -17.67 -7.27 -2.69
CA TRP A 500 -19.03 -6.86 -3.05
C TRP A 500 -19.12 -6.27 -4.45
N GLY A 501 -18.09 -5.56 -4.90
CA GLY A 501 -17.94 -5.11 -6.28
C GLY A 501 -17.96 -6.28 -7.25
N ARG A 502 -17.22 -7.35 -6.94
CA ARG A 502 -17.20 -8.59 -7.71
C ARG A 502 -18.57 -9.28 -7.73
N ILE A 503 -19.27 -9.40 -6.59
CA ILE A 503 -20.65 -9.94 -6.55
C ILE A 503 -21.56 -9.15 -7.49
N GLY A 504 -21.50 -7.81 -7.43
CA GLY A 504 -22.27 -6.93 -8.29
C GLY A 504 -21.92 -7.06 -9.77
N GLU A 505 -20.63 -7.22 -10.09
CA GLU A 505 -20.15 -7.45 -11.46
C GLU A 505 -20.59 -8.80 -12.01
N MET A 506 -20.40 -9.89 -11.26
CA MET A 506 -20.87 -11.23 -11.65
C MET A 506 -22.38 -11.24 -11.93
N ARG A 507 -23.17 -10.52 -11.12
CA ARG A 507 -24.62 -10.40 -11.34
C ARG A 507 -24.95 -9.62 -12.61
N ARG A 508 -24.23 -8.54 -12.90
CA ARG A 508 -24.44 -7.71 -14.10
C ARG A 508 -24.00 -8.41 -15.37
N SER A 509 -22.85 -9.09 -15.37
CA SER A 509 -22.33 -9.76 -16.56
C SER A 509 -23.03 -11.09 -16.84
N GLY A 510 -23.51 -11.77 -15.80
CA GLY A 510 -24.11 -13.11 -15.93
C GLY A 510 -23.09 -14.20 -16.27
N ASP A 511 -21.79 -13.88 -16.21
CA ASP A 511 -20.70 -14.75 -16.66
C ASP A 511 -20.54 -16.06 -15.90
N TYR A 512 -21.17 -16.17 -14.74
CA TYR A 512 -21.12 -17.37 -13.90
C TYR A 512 -22.02 -18.52 -14.40
N ARG A 513 -22.87 -18.27 -15.40
CA ARG A 513 -23.82 -19.27 -15.94
C ARG A 513 -23.24 -20.03 -17.13
N VAL A 514 -21.98 -20.41 -17.04
CA VAL A 514 -21.24 -21.04 -18.14
C VAL A 514 -20.61 -22.35 -17.73
N GLU A 515 -20.26 -23.15 -18.72
CA GLU A 515 -19.50 -24.38 -18.52
C GLU A 515 -18.18 -24.10 -17.79
N GLY A 516 -17.91 -24.91 -16.77
CA GLY A 516 -16.70 -24.77 -15.96
C GLY A 516 -16.77 -23.67 -14.89
N ALA A 517 -17.87 -22.95 -14.72
CA ALA A 517 -17.96 -22.01 -13.61
C ALA A 517 -17.91 -22.77 -12.25
N PRO A 518 -17.00 -22.45 -11.31
CA PRO A 518 -17.00 -23.05 -9.99
C PRO A 518 -18.23 -22.61 -9.18
N THR A 519 -18.61 -23.37 -8.15
CA THR A 519 -19.78 -23.03 -7.30
C THR A 519 -19.69 -21.62 -6.73
N LEU A 520 -18.50 -21.19 -6.32
CA LEU A 520 -18.26 -19.84 -5.79
C LEU A 520 -18.18 -18.77 -6.89
N ALA A 521 -18.32 -19.08 -8.18
CA ALA A 521 -18.59 -18.07 -9.20
C ALA A 521 -20.05 -17.59 -9.17
N SER A 522 -20.96 -18.31 -8.51
CA SER A 522 -22.33 -17.82 -8.31
C SER A 522 -22.33 -16.64 -7.32
N PRO A 523 -22.92 -15.47 -7.67
CA PRO A 523 -22.97 -14.30 -6.79
C PRO A 523 -23.53 -14.61 -5.40
N MET A 524 -24.59 -15.44 -5.34
CA MET A 524 -25.24 -15.82 -4.08
C MET A 524 -24.38 -16.78 -3.26
N ALA A 525 -23.76 -17.77 -3.91
CA ALA A 525 -22.87 -18.70 -3.22
C ALA A 525 -21.61 -17.99 -2.70
N TYR A 526 -21.05 -17.06 -3.49
CA TYR A 526 -19.93 -16.22 -3.08
C TYR A 526 -20.28 -15.36 -1.88
N ALA A 527 -21.43 -14.66 -1.91
CA ALA A 527 -21.90 -13.81 -0.81
C ALA A 527 -22.12 -14.61 0.48
N ALA A 528 -22.81 -15.75 0.38
CA ALA A 528 -23.06 -16.63 1.52
C ALA A 528 -21.75 -17.18 2.10
N ALA A 529 -20.85 -17.68 1.24
CA ALA A 529 -19.55 -18.19 1.64
C ALA A 529 -18.70 -17.10 2.31
N LEU A 530 -18.74 -15.86 1.82
CA LEU A 530 -18.04 -14.72 2.41
C LEU A 530 -18.57 -14.38 3.80
N VAL A 531 -19.89 -14.28 3.98
CA VAL A 531 -20.49 -14.00 5.28
C VAL A 531 -20.15 -15.11 6.27
N VAL A 532 -20.31 -16.37 5.88
CA VAL A 532 -20.02 -17.51 6.77
C VAL A 532 -18.53 -17.59 7.09
N SER A 533 -17.64 -17.51 6.10
CA SER A 533 -16.20 -17.64 6.32
C SER A 533 -15.65 -16.50 7.19
N THR A 534 -16.06 -15.26 6.93
CA THR A 534 -15.64 -14.11 7.73
C THR A 534 -16.21 -14.16 9.15
N THR A 535 -17.45 -14.62 9.33
CA THR A 535 -18.05 -14.81 10.67
C THR A 535 -17.31 -15.87 11.48
N LEU A 536 -17.02 -17.03 10.88
CA LEU A 536 -16.28 -18.11 11.56
C LEU A 536 -14.87 -17.66 11.96
N ILE A 537 -14.18 -16.94 11.09
CA ILE A 537 -12.87 -16.36 11.40
C ILE A 537 -13.00 -15.28 12.47
N GLY A 538 -14.05 -14.47 12.45
CA GLY A 538 -14.34 -13.50 13.50
C GLY A 538 -14.60 -14.14 14.87
N ALA A 539 -15.26 -15.30 14.89
CA ALA A 539 -15.45 -16.11 16.10
C ALA A 539 -14.11 -16.62 16.61
N LEU A 540 -13.29 -17.24 15.75
CA LEU A 540 -11.93 -17.68 16.10
C LEU A 540 -11.07 -16.52 16.64
N SER A 541 -11.09 -15.36 15.96
CA SER A 541 -10.36 -14.17 16.42
C SER A 541 -10.87 -13.66 17.76
N THR A 542 -12.16 -13.79 18.05
CA THR A 542 -12.74 -13.44 19.36
C THR A 542 -12.24 -14.40 20.45
N GLN A 543 -12.22 -15.70 20.17
CA GLN A 543 -11.70 -16.69 21.11
C GLN A 543 -10.20 -16.51 21.38
N LEU A 544 -9.41 -16.29 20.34
CA LEU A 544 -7.98 -16.00 20.49
C LEU A 544 -7.73 -14.71 21.27
N LYS A 545 -8.57 -13.67 21.09
CA LYS A 545 -8.49 -12.45 21.91
C LYS A 545 -8.75 -12.73 23.39
N ASN A 546 -9.72 -13.58 23.71
CA ASN A 546 -10.01 -13.97 25.09
C ASN A 546 -8.83 -14.72 25.70
N LEU A 547 -8.31 -15.73 24.99
CA LEU A 547 -7.14 -16.51 25.41
C LEU A 547 -5.92 -15.60 25.64
N LEU A 548 -5.61 -14.73 24.67
CA LEU A 548 -4.51 -13.79 24.81
C LEU A 548 -4.72 -12.83 25.98
N ALA A 549 -5.95 -12.42 26.27
CA ALA A 549 -6.28 -11.57 27.42
C ALA A 549 -6.25 -12.28 28.78
N GLY A 550 -5.80 -13.54 28.84
CA GLY A 550 -5.75 -14.32 30.08
C GLY A 550 -7.11 -14.90 30.49
N LYS A 551 -8.08 -14.95 29.56
CA LYS A 551 -9.44 -15.45 29.78
C LYS A 551 -9.67 -16.79 29.09
N ASP A 552 -10.59 -17.57 29.63
CA ASP A 552 -11.14 -18.72 28.92
C ASP A 552 -11.89 -18.26 27.65
N PRO A 553 -12.00 -19.15 26.65
CA PRO A 553 -12.93 -18.97 25.54
C PRO A 553 -14.34 -18.66 26.03
N GLU A 554 -15.06 -17.87 25.25
CA GLU A 554 -16.46 -17.56 25.49
C GLU A 554 -17.37 -18.68 24.95
N PRO A 555 -18.43 -19.10 25.65
CA PRO A 555 -19.38 -20.07 25.14
C PRO A 555 -20.04 -19.57 23.85
N MET A 556 -20.00 -20.38 22.79
CA MET A 556 -20.53 -19.99 21.47
C MET A 556 -21.98 -20.41 21.23
N ALA A 557 -22.51 -21.28 22.09
CA ALA A 557 -23.78 -21.96 21.91
C ALA A 557 -24.52 -22.23 23.24
N ASP A 558 -24.31 -21.39 24.25
CA ASP A 558 -24.96 -21.51 25.55
C ASP A 558 -26.44 -21.08 25.46
N ASN A 559 -26.85 -19.97 26.10
CA ASN A 559 -28.20 -19.46 25.92
C ASN A 559 -28.32 -18.65 24.62
N VAL A 560 -29.52 -18.66 24.02
CA VAL A 560 -29.81 -18.02 22.73
C VAL A 560 -29.39 -16.55 22.69
N LYS A 561 -29.62 -15.78 23.77
CA LYS A 561 -29.30 -14.34 23.82
C LYS A 561 -27.79 -14.10 23.80
N HIS A 562 -27.04 -14.85 24.61
CA HIS A 562 -25.58 -14.74 24.67
C HIS A 562 -24.94 -15.25 23.37
N ALA A 563 -25.35 -16.42 22.88
CA ALA A 563 -24.89 -16.96 21.60
C ALA A 563 -25.16 -15.99 20.44
N ALA A 564 -26.37 -15.40 20.35
CA ALA A 564 -26.66 -14.37 19.35
C ALA A 564 -25.75 -13.14 19.49
N GLY A 565 -25.46 -12.71 20.72
CA GLY A 565 -24.51 -11.64 21.02
C GLY A 565 -23.08 -11.98 20.56
N PHE A 566 -22.60 -13.20 20.86
CA PHE A 566 -21.30 -13.70 20.43
C PHE A 566 -21.20 -13.73 18.90
N TRP A 567 -22.16 -14.34 18.21
CA TRP A 567 -22.13 -14.45 16.75
C TRP A 567 -22.30 -13.11 16.05
N THR A 568 -23.07 -12.18 16.62
CA THR A 568 -23.17 -10.79 16.12
C THR A 568 -21.83 -10.06 16.25
N ARG A 569 -21.13 -10.23 17.39
CA ARG A 569 -19.77 -9.71 17.58
C ARG A 569 -18.77 -10.37 16.64
N ALA A 570 -18.81 -11.69 16.49
CA ALA A 570 -17.95 -12.45 15.59
C ALA A 570 -18.10 -11.98 14.14
N PHE A 571 -19.34 -11.86 13.66
CA PHE A 571 -19.66 -11.29 12.35
C PHE A 571 -19.12 -9.86 12.18
N SER A 572 -19.16 -9.04 13.24
CA SER A 572 -18.61 -7.69 13.24
C SER A 572 -17.09 -7.67 13.19
N VAL A 573 -16.43 -8.51 13.99
CA VAL A 573 -14.97 -8.63 14.05
C VAL A 573 -14.41 -9.24 12.76
N GLY A 574 -15.15 -10.16 12.13
CA GLY A 574 -14.81 -10.78 10.86
C GLY A 574 -14.80 -9.82 9.66
N GLY A 575 -15.30 -8.59 9.83
CA GLY A 575 -15.38 -7.58 8.77
C GLY A 575 -16.65 -7.64 7.92
N GLY A 576 -17.60 -8.52 8.27
CA GLY A 576 -18.88 -8.67 7.54
C GLY A 576 -19.99 -7.71 8.01
N ALA A 577 -19.99 -7.30 9.29
CA ALA A 577 -21.17 -6.63 9.87
C ALA A 577 -21.39 -5.16 9.54
N GLY A 578 -20.38 -4.44 9.04
CA GLY A 578 -20.56 -3.02 8.72
C GLY A 578 -21.59 -2.77 7.62
N PHE A 579 -21.93 -3.80 6.83
CA PHE A 579 -22.64 -3.61 5.57
C PHE A 579 -23.63 -4.74 5.22
N ALA A 580 -23.50 -5.99 5.71
CA ALA A 580 -24.28 -7.10 5.12
C ALA A 580 -25.80 -7.05 5.31
N GLY A 581 -26.34 -6.37 6.33
CA GLY A 581 -27.79 -6.28 6.57
C GLY A 581 -28.53 -5.49 5.48
N ASP A 582 -28.08 -4.27 5.22
CA ASP A 582 -28.58 -3.44 4.10
C ASP A 582 -28.10 -4.00 2.75
N MET A 583 -26.94 -4.66 2.69
CA MET A 583 -26.39 -5.23 1.46
C MET A 583 -27.06 -6.52 0.99
N LEU A 584 -27.46 -7.43 1.88
CA LEU A 584 -28.21 -8.62 1.47
C LEU A 584 -29.52 -8.14 0.86
N THR A 585 -30.21 -7.22 1.52
CA THR A 585 -31.41 -6.56 1.01
C THR A 585 -31.16 -5.85 -0.33
N ALA A 586 -30.07 -5.09 -0.47
CA ALA A 586 -29.66 -4.42 -1.71
C ALA A 586 -29.26 -5.39 -2.84
N ALA A 587 -28.61 -6.51 -2.51
CA ALA A 587 -28.29 -7.59 -3.44
C ALA A 587 -29.55 -8.32 -3.90
N PHE A 588 -30.61 -8.35 -3.08
CA PHE A 588 -31.94 -8.82 -3.47
C PHE A 588 -32.75 -7.76 -4.24
N GLN A 589 -32.55 -6.45 -4.00
CA GLN A 589 -33.42 -5.36 -4.48
C GLN A 589 -32.78 -4.35 -5.44
N SER A 590 -31.65 -4.67 -6.09
CA SER A 590 -31.01 -3.83 -7.12
C SER A 590 -30.62 -2.41 -6.63
N ALA A 591 -29.90 -2.29 -5.52
CA ALA A 591 -29.31 -1.00 -5.18
C ALA A 591 -28.05 -0.72 -6.03
N ASP A 592 -27.91 0.54 -6.46
CA ASP A 592 -26.74 1.03 -7.18
C ASP A 592 -25.50 0.96 -6.28
N TYR A 593 -24.46 0.27 -6.75
CA TYR A 593 -23.17 0.11 -6.08
C TYR A 593 -22.55 1.46 -5.65
N GLY A 594 -22.84 2.56 -6.37
CA GLY A 594 -22.39 3.91 -5.99
C GLY A 594 -22.96 4.42 -4.66
N SER A 595 -24.20 4.03 -4.33
CA SER A 595 -24.86 4.42 -3.08
C SER A 595 -24.17 3.81 -1.84
N LEU A 596 -23.68 2.57 -1.97
CA LEU A 596 -22.96 1.84 -0.91
C LEU A 596 -21.62 2.49 -0.56
N LEU A 597 -20.90 3.01 -1.56
CA LEU A 597 -19.66 3.74 -1.32
C LEU A 597 -19.92 5.08 -0.64
N SER A 598 -21.00 5.78 -1.02
CA SER A 598 -21.33 7.09 -0.47
C SER A 598 -21.69 7.04 1.03
N SER A 599 -22.40 5.99 1.48
CA SER A 599 -22.77 5.80 2.88
C SER A 599 -21.56 5.40 3.75
N ALA A 600 -20.64 4.60 3.22
CA ALA A 600 -19.43 4.16 3.93
C ALA A 600 -18.47 5.33 4.26
N VAL A 601 -18.49 6.39 3.44
CA VAL A 601 -17.66 7.60 3.59
C VAL A 601 -18.30 8.62 4.55
N GLY A 602 -19.64 8.67 4.67
CA GLY A 602 -20.39 9.70 5.40
C GLY A 602 -20.62 9.51 6.91
N GLY A 603 -19.97 8.53 7.58
CA GLY A 603 -20.27 8.19 8.98
C GLY A 603 -19.44 8.95 10.05
N PRO A 604 -19.99 9.24 11.25
CA PRO A 604 -19.25 9.93 12.32
C PRO A 604 -18.28 8.99 13.05
N VAL A 605 -16.97 9.19 12.86
CA VAL A 605 -15.90 8.52 13.64
C VAL A 605 -14.80 9.52 14.04
N LEU A 606 -15.19 10.66 14.62
CA LEU A 606 -14.26 11.65 15.17
C LEU A 606 -13.64 11.22 16.52
N SER A 607 -14.07 10.10 17.10
CA SER A 607 -13.81 9.81 18.51
C SER A 607 -12.40 9.34 18.86
N THR A 608 -11.60 8.89 17.89
CA THR A 608 -10.30 8.23 18.16
C THR A 608 -9.13 9.21 18.11
N LEU A 609 -9.19 10.26 17.28
CA LEU A 609 -8.14 11.29 17.19
C LEU A 609 -8.15 12.24 18.41
N PHE A 610 -9.28 12.30 19.09
CA PHE A 610 -9.49 13.16 20.25
C PHE A 610 -9.63 12.35 21.54
N GLN A 611 -9.05 11.14 21.64
CA GLN A 611 -9.11 10.33 22.87
C GLN A 611 -8.76 11.10 24.17
N PRO A 612 -7.76 12.00 24.20
CA PRO A 612 -7.51 12.86 25.36
C PRO A 612 -8.64 13.84 25.65
N LEU A 613 -9.20 14.47 24.62
CA LEU A 613 -10.34 15.39 24.72
C LEU A 613 -11.65 14.67 25.08
N ARG A 614 -11.81 13.41 24.63
CA ARG A 614 -12.94 12.56 24.98
C ARG A 614 -12.87 12.16 26.45
N ALA A 615 -11.71 11.72 26.94
CA ALA A 615 -11.50 11.41 28.35
C ALA A 615 -11.80 12.62 29.25
N LEU A 616 -11.43 13.83 28.83
CA LEU A 616 -11.81 15.06 29.52
C LEU A 616 -13.34 15.31 29.45
N SER A 617 -13.96 15.15 28.28
CA SER A 617 -15.41 15.39 28.10
C SER A 617 -16.31 14.37 28.81
N THR A 618 -15.92 13.09 28.87
CA THR A 618 -16.68 12.05 29.58
C THR A 618 -16.58 12.25 31.09
N ASN A 619 -15.41 12.65 31.61
CA ASN A 619 -15.30 13.01 33.03
C ASN A 619 -16.11 14.27 33.37
N VAL A 620 -16.26 15.23 32.44
CA VAL A 620 -17.17 16.38 32.62
C VAL A 620 -18.64 15.95 32.62
N GLN A 621 -19.03 15.00 31.76
CA GLN A 621 -20.39 14.45 31.75
C GLN A 621 -20.68 13.56 32.97
N ASP A 622 -19.72 12.75 33.41
CA ASP A 622 -19.84 11.90 34.60
C ASP A 622 -19.90 12.77 35.86
N ALA A 623 -19.10 13.85 35.94
CA ALA A 623 -19.23 14.88 36.98
C ALA A 623 -20.61 15.56 36.95
N ALA A 624 -21.12 15.89 35.77
CA ALA A 624 -22.45 16.49 35.61
C ALA A 624 -23.61 15.51 35.94
N GLN A 625 -23.36 14.20 35.87
CA GLN A 625 -24.30 13.14 36.26
C GLN A 625 -24.08 12.63 37.69
N GLY A 626 -23.18 13.23 38.47
CA GLY A 626 -22.89 12.84 39.85
C GLY A 626 -22.16 11.50 40.00
N LYS A 627 -21.48 11.02 38.95
CA LYS A 627 -20.65 9.81 38.97
C LYS A 627 -19.19 10.17 39.32
N ASP A 628 -18.48 9.25 39.95
CA ASP A 628 -17.07 9.42 40.29
C ASP A 628 -16.22 9.68 39.04
N THR A 629 -15.40 10.72 39.09
CA THR A 629 -14.47 11.08 38.01
C THR A 629 -13.16 10.32 38.16
N HIS A 630 -12.69 9.69 37.08
CA HIS A 630 -11.49 8.86 37.07
C HIS A 630 -10.44 9.39 36.09
N VAL A 631 -10.27 10.72 36.06
CA VAL A 631 -9.40 11.45 35.12
C VAL A 631 -7.97 10.88 35.10
N GLY A 632 -7.38 10.57 36.25
CA GLY A 632 -6.03 9.99 36.34
C GLY A 632 -5.92 8.60 35.73
N ALA A 633 -6.88 7.71 36.00
CA ALA A 633 -6.93 6.38 35.43
C ALA A 633 -7.21 6.40 33.92
N ASP A 634 -8.00 7.36 33.44
CA ASP A 634 -8.30 7.52 32.02
C ASP A 634 -7.11 8.11 31.24
N LEU A 635 -6.39 9.09 31.80
CA LEU A 635 -5.15 9.61 31.22
C LEU A 635 -4.06 8.54 31.19
N LEU A 636 -3.97 7.70 32.22
CA LEU A 636 -3.04 6.57 32.24
C LEU A 636 -3.39 5.52 31.16
N LYS A 637 -4.67 5.18 30.99
CA LYS A 637 -5.12 4.30 29.89
C LYS A 637 -4.79 4.90 28.52
N VAL A 638 -4.88 6.22 28.38
CA VAL A 638 -4.44 6.91 27.16
C VAL A 638 -2.93 6.78 26.99
N ALA A 639 -2.12 7.01 28.03
CA ALA A 639 -0.66 6.82 27.96
C ALA A 639 -0.30 5.37 27.59
N GLN A 640 -0.83 4.39 28.34
CA GLN A 640 -0.65 2.95 28.10
C GLN A 640 -1.02 2.55 26.68
N SER A 641 -2.19 2.96 26.19
CA SER A 641 -2.66 2.60 24.84
C SER A 641 -1.89 3.27 23.71
N ASN A 642 -1.06 4.27 24.01
CA ASN A 642 -0.22 4.97 23.04
C ASN A 642 1.28 4.64 23.17
N MET A 643 1.68 3.79 24.11
CA MET A 643 3.07 3.32 24.18
C MET A 643 3.37 2.34 23.03
N PRO A 644 4.39 2.62 22.19
CA PRO A 644 4.80 1.71 21.13
C PRO A 644 5.48 0.46 21.70
N LEU A 645 5.36 -0.67 21.00
CA LEU A 645 5.93 -1.99 21.31
C LEU A 645 5.46 -2.67 22.62
N VAL A 646 4.85 -1.93 23.55
CA VAL A 646 4.32 -2.48 24.81
C VAL A 646 3.01 -3.27 24.58
N ASN A 647 2.21 -2.87 23.59
CA ASN A 647 0.90 -3.45 23.33
C ASN A 647 0.92 -4.58 22.27
N LEU A 648 2.08 -5.19 22.02
CA LEU A 648 2.22 -6.32 21.11
C LEU A 648 1.43 -7.54 21.61
N TRP A 649 0.68 -8.19 20.72
CA TRP A 649 -0.30 -9.22 21.08
C TRP A 649 0.22 -10.36 21.97
N PHE A 650 1.51 -10.71 21.87
CA PHE A 650 2.13 -11.85 22.55
C PHE A 650 2.69 -11.53 23.95
N TRP A 651 2.96 -10.27 24.31
CA TRP A 651 3.34 -9.87 25.69
C TRP A 651 2.48 -8.77 26.30
N LYS A 652 1.47 -8.25 25.57
CA LYS A 652 0.55 -7.22 26.06
C LYS A 652 -0.05 -7.60 27.41
N THR A 653 -0.47 -8.86 27.55
CA THR A 653 -1.08 -9.35 28.78
C THR A 653 -0.08 -9.39 29.91
N VAL A 654 1.18 -9.76 29.66
CA VAL A 654 2.26 -9.72 30.66
C VAL A 654 2.41 -8.30 31.24
N TRP A 655 2.53 -7.29 30.38
CA TRP A 655 2.65 -5.89 30.83
C TRP A 655 1.40 -5.40 31.56
N ASN A 656 0.22 -5.78 31.08
CA ASN A 656 -1.03 -5.44 31.75
C ASN A 656 -1.07 -6.01 33.17
N ARG A 657 -0.72 -7.29 33.33
CA ARG A 657 -0.77 -7.99 34.62
C ARG A 657 0.27 -7.50 35.62
N LEU A 658 1.50 -7.27 35.15
CA LEU A 658 2.61 -6.91 36.03
C LEU A 658 2.62 -5.43 36.42
N ILE A 659 2.19 -4.54 35.53
CA ILE A 659 2.34 -3.09 35.72
C ILE A 659 0.97 -2.41 35.73
N TRP A 660 0.24 -2.49 34.62
CA TRP A 660 -0.90 -1.59 34.42
C TRP A 660 -2.09 -1.90 35.34
N ASP A 661 -2.36 -3.17 35.60
CA ASP A 661 -3.45 -3.58 36.49
C ASP A 661 -3.17 -3.10 37.92
N ASN A 662 -1.91 -3.16 38.38
CA ASN A 662 -1.51 -2.64 39.69
C ASN A 662 -1.65 -1.12 39.79
N ILE A 663 -1.27 -0.39 38.74
CA ILE A 663 -1.44 1.08 38.72
C ILE A 663 -2.93 1.44 38.63
N ALA A 664 -3.71 0.74 37.81
CA ALA A 664 -5.15 0.98 37.67
C ALA A 664 -5.91 0.70 38.97
N GLU A 665 -5.53 -0.36 39.69
CA GLU A 665 -6.12 -0.69 41.00
C GLU A 665 -5.76 0.36 42.05
N ASN A 666 -4.54 0.90 42.04
CA ASN A 666 -4.13 2.00 42.92
C ASN A 666 -4.89 3.30 42.63
N LEU A 667 -5.11 3.62 41.34
CA LEU A 667 -5.83 4.83 40.93
C LEU A 667 -7.36 4.71 41.04
N SER A 668 -7.91 3.49 40.96
CA SER A 668 -9.34 3.21 41.07
C SER A 668 -9.53 1.85 41.77
N PRO A 669 -9.57 1.84 43.11
CA PRO A 669 -9.75 0.61 43.87
C PRO A 669 -11.02 -0.16 43.47
N GLY A 670 -10.91 -1.48 43.33
CA GLY A 670 -11.96 -2.38 42.88
C GLY A 670 -12.18 -2.41 41.37
N VAL A 671 -11.31 -1.84 40.53
CA VAL A 671 -11.48 -1.92 39.07
C VAL A 671 -11.21 -3.34 38.54
N THR A 672 -10.27 -4.06 39.12
CA THR A 672 -9.96 -5.45 38.74
C THR A 672 -11.12 -6.39 39.05
N SER A 673 -11.69 -6.33 40.26
CA SER A 673 -12.85 -7.14 40.64
C SER A 673 -14.07 -6.84 39.77
N ARG A 674 -14.33 -5.57 39.45
CA ARG A 674 -15.38 -5.17 38.49
C ARG A 674 -15.15 -5.74 37.09
N ASN A 675 -13.91 -5.74 36.60
CA ASN A 675 -13.57 -6.33 35.30
C ASN A 675 -13.72 -7.85 35.27
N VAL A 676 -13.41 -8.53 36.38
CA VAL A 676 -13.63 -9.98 36.53
C VAL A 676 -15.11 -10.30 36.56
N ALA A 677 -15.89 -9.61 37.40
CA ALA A 677 -17.33 -9.77 37.48
C ALA A 677 -18.03 -9.49 36.14
N LYS A 678 -17.62 -8.44 35.43
CA LYS A 678 -18.13 -8.10 34.10
C LYS A 678 -17.84 -9.20 33.08
N SER A 679 -16.67 -9.83 33.12
CA SER A 679 -16.33 -10.96 32.23
C SER A 679 -17.29 -12.13 32.45
N ARG A 680 -17.46 -12.53 33.72
CA ARG A 680 -18.35 -13.63 34.11
C ARG A 680 -19.81 -13.35 33.75
N GLN A 681 -20.30 -12.12 33.99
CA GLN A 681 -21.69 -11.75 33.76
C GLN A 681 -22.05 -11.48 32.30
N GLN A 682 -21.15 -10.88 31.51
CA GLN A 682 -21.47 -10.44 30.14
C GLN A 682 -20.96 -11.38 29.05
N TYR A 683 -19.88 -12.10 29.32
CA TYR A 683 -19.18 -12.93 28.33
C TYR A 683 -19.08 -14.40 28.78
N HIS A 684 -19.67 -14.74 29.94
CA HIS A 684 -19.75 -16.10 30.46
C HIS A 684 -18.40 -16.84 30.45
N ASN A 685 -17.32 -16.10 30.67
CA ASN A 685 -15.95 -16.62 30.71
C ASN A 685 -15.19 -16.10 31.93
N ASP A 686 -14.23 -16.90 32.38
CA ASP A 686 -13.42 -16.62 33.55
C ASP A 686 -11.95 -16.40 33.18
N TYR A 687 -11.13 -15.97 34.15
CA TYR A 687 -9.71 -15.74 33.95
C TYR A 687 -8.91 -16.98 34.36
N PHE A 688 -8.01 -17.41 33.48
CA PHE A 688 -6.94 -18.35 33.84
C PHE A 688 -5.66 -17.62 34.27
N TRP A 689 -5.53 -16.34 33.86
CA TRP A 689 -4.54 -15.41 34.35
C TRP A 689 -5.23 -14.12 34.80
N GLU A 690 -5.48 -14.02 36.10
CA GLU A 690 -6.23 -12.93 36.72
C GLU A 690 -5.49 -11.58 36.71
N PRO A 691 -6.21 -10.45 36.58
CA PRO A 691 -5.64 -9.11 36.74
C PRO A 691 -4.86 -8.94 38.06
N GLY A 692 -3.69 -8.29 37.99
CA GLY A 692 -2.85 -7.99 39.17
C GLY A 692 -1.96 -9.14 39.66
N THR A 693 -2.02 -10.32 39.03
CA THR A 693 -1.21 -11.47 39.41
C THR A 693 0.04 -11.64 38.53
N SER A 694 1.14 -12.11 39.12
CA SER A 694 2.44 -12.22 38.43
C SER A 694 2.54 -13.41 37.45
N ALA A 695 1.70 -14.42 37.61
CA ALA A 695 1.66 -15.62 36.75
C ALA A 695 0.23 -16.18 36.63
N PRO A 696 -0.06 -16.97 35.59
CA PRO A 696 -1.34 -17.67 35.45
C PRO A 696 -1.62 -18.62 36.61
N GLN A 697 -2.86 -18.64 37.10
CA GLN A 697 -3.29 -19.50 38.21
C GLN A 697 -3.61 -20.92 37.72
N ARG A 698 -4.03 -21.06 36.46
CA ARG A 698 -4.43 -22.32 35.84
C ARG A 698 -4.25 -22.30 34.33
N ALA A 699 -4.41 -23.45 33.69
CA ALA A 699 -4.53 -23.54 32.24
C ALA A 699 -5.89 -22.99 31.74
N PRO A 700 -5.96 -22.49 30.49
CA PRO A 700 -7.23 -22.08 29.88
C PRO A 700 -8.18 -23.27 29.75
N ASN A 701 -9.44 -23.09 30.14
CA ASN A 701 -10.50 -24.07 29.98
C ASN A 701 -11.11 -23.97 28.58
N LEU A 702 -10.58 -24.76 27.63
CA LEU A 702 -11.05 -24.72 26.24
C LEU A 702 -12.47 -25.26 26.06
N ASP A 703 -12.92 -26.14 26.96
CA ASP A 703 -14.26 -26.74 26.89
C ASP A 703 -15.35 -25.69 27.07
N ASN A 704 -15.05 -24.57 27.74
CA ASN A 704 -15.98 -23.45 27.90
C ASN A 704 -16.51 -22.91 26.56
N ALA A 705 -15.76 -23.04 25.45
CA ALA A 705 -16.21 -22.64 24.13
C ALA A 705 -17.41 -23.45 23.61
N PHE A 706 -17.51 -24.70 24.04
CA PHE A 706 -18.46 -25.71 23.55
C PHE A 706 -19.53 -26.06 24.59
N GLN A 707 -19.51 -25.45 25.77
CA GLN A 707 -20.57 -25.63 26.76
C GLN A 707 -21.88 -25.09 26.19
N GLY A 708 -22.75 -26.02 25.79
CA GLY A 708 -24.15 -25.77 25.49
C GLY A 708 -24.98 -25.82 26.77
N GLY A 709 -25.97 -24.95 26.87
CA GLY A 709 -26.96 -24.97 27.97
C GLY A 709 -27.86 -26.20 27.93
#